data_AF-A0A951H767-F1
#
_entry.id   AF-A0A951H767-F1
#
_cell.length_a   1.000
_cell.length_b   1.000
_cell.length_c   1.000
_cell.angle_alpha   90.00
_cell.angle_beta   90.00
_cell.angle_gamma   90.00
#
_symmetry.space_group_name_H-M   'P 1'
#
loop_
_entity.id
_entity.type
_entity.pdbx_description
1 polymer ?
#
loop_
_entity_poly.entity_id
_entity_poly.type
_entity_poly.pdbx_seq_one_letter_code
_entity_poly.pdbx_strand_id
1 'polypeptide(L)'
;MLKPFNLQSLFILAITLGSGGITLSDNVPTTSDHIAITDARIGPARTLNSPVEMPHYATRAAWEAHAAKVRAQILVGSGLYPLPVRTPLHPKITGKIEREGYTVEKVLLETMPGFFLGGNLYRPRGQQGPFPGIVSPHGHWAHGRLEDSDTGSIPARCINLARLGFVVFAYDMIGYNDTKGLDHKFVGSPLWGISLQGLQLWDSLRAVDFVASLPDVDATRLGCTGASGGATQTILLTAIDDRIKVSAPVNMISHTMQGGCLCENGPLLRIGTNNMEIGAMMAPRPMLMIAATGDWTKTTPQVEYPAVRHIYRLYGAEEHLAEHQVDAPHNYNRESREYVYAWMVRWLQHKPMGERIAEQPYPHEKDEDLLALAPGARPEGELKPESLVTNLIQAAQARLQQLVPQGRSGVKRFDQEMRPGFTACVGVNFPSETGIMAEGGTPETITHGSKHSLILSRRSIGDRVIGQLFEPSGKAKGAVLMVAPTNAIELNEVVNELLHRNRIVLVIQPFFRPPGAATYPDTDFSLTYNLSPAANQAQDVLTALSYLHGRNKRWKLDLLAFGGAGLSSLVGQSLDTVIGRVAIDCQEANLDEDAAYQHLLFMPSIRCLGGIETALALNAPRPVWLFNAQGMLAMGSHVYQVAGAAKHLRISSEHPFPMELARWLIQE
;
A
#
# COMPACT_ATOMS: atom_id res chain seq x y z
N MET A 1 18.40 29.44 10.99
CA MET A 1 18.88 29.22 9.61
C MET A 1 19.72 27.95 9.60
N LEU A 2 19.12 26.83 9.24
CA LEU A 2 19.76 25.52 9.12
C LEU A 2 19.50 25.03 7.68
N LYS A 3 20.54 24.57 7.00
CA LYS A 3 20.51 24.12 5.59
C LYS A 3 19.64 22.87 5.43
N PRO A 4 19.01 22.66 4.26
CA PRO A 4 18.20 21.47 4.00
C PRO A 4 19.08 20.22 3.91
N PHE A 5 18.59 19.12 4.49
CA PHE A 5 19.16 17.79 4.38
C PHE A 5 19.09 17.32 2.91
N ASN A 6 20.24 17.02 2.33
CA ASN A 6 20.36 16.43 0.99
C ASN A 6 20.54 14.90 1.15
N LEU A 7 19.69 14.11 0.50
CA LEU A 7 19.66 12.64 0.54
C LEU A 7 20.87 11.95 -0.13
N GLN A 8 21.93 12.69 -0.45
CA GLN A 8 23.16 12.16 -1.08
C GLN A 8 24.25 11.69 -0.10
N SER A 9 24.14 11.97 1.20
CA SER A 9 25.23 11.67 2.15
C SER A 9 25.07 10.30 2.82
N LEU A 10 25.13 9.22 2.04
CA LEU A 10 25.27 7.86 2.55
C LEU A 10 26.11 7.01 1.60
N PHE A 11 27.29 7.50 1.22
CA PHE A 11 28.32 6.68 0.60
C PHE A 11 29.71 7.16 1.04
N ILE A 12 30.59 6.18 1.28
CA ILE A 12 32.02 6.27 1.61
C ILE A 12 32.32 6.44 3.12
N LEU A 13 32.38 5.29 3.81
CA LEU A 13 33.39 5.08 4.84
C LEU A 13 34.13 3.78 4.53
N ALA A 14 35.28 3.91 3.86
CA ALA A 14 36.20 2.81 3.65
C ALA A 14 36.92 2.50 4.97
N ILE A 15 36.62 1.34 5.56
CA ILE A 15 37.45 0.73 6.60
C ILE A 15 38.35 -0.28 5.90
N THR A 16 39.60 0.13 5.67
CA THR A 16 40.71 -0.79 5.41
C THR A 16 41.04 -1.55 6.68
N LEU A 17 40.83 -2.88 6.70
CA LEU A 17 41.59 -3.86 7.49
C LEU A 17 41.33 -5.28 6.95
N GLY A 18 42.38 -5.91 6.41
CA GLY A 18 42.67 -7.35 6.58
C GLY A 18 41.92 -8.40 5.75
N SER A 19 42.35 -8.57 4.49
CA SER A 19 42.49 -9.85 3.74
C SER A 19 41.41 -10.95 3.86
N GLY A 20 40.63 -11.11 2.78
CA GLY A 20 39.81 -12.31 2.50
C GLY A 20 38.63 -12.12 1.54
N GLY A 21 38.32 -10.89 1.12
CA GLY A 21 37.14 -10.58 0.30
C GLY A 21 37.28 -10.99 -1.17
N ILE A 22 36.41 -11.89 -1.61
CA ILE A 22 36.10 -12.11 -3.02
C ILE A 22 35.54 -10.79 -3.56
N THR A 23 36.28 -10.14 -4.45
CA THR A 23 35.78 -9.00 -5.22
C THR A 23 34.69 -9.51 -6.17
N LEU A 24 33.44 -9.09 -5.93
CA LEU A 24 32.37 -9.15 -6.93
C LEU A 24 32.77 -8.22 -8.08
N SER A 25 33.51 -8.74 -9.06
CA SER A 25 33.63 -8.09 -10.35
C SER A 25 32.26 -8.12 -11.03
N ASP A 26 31.63 -6.96 -11.16
CA ASP A 26 30.44 -6.68 -11.97
C ASP A 26 30.74 -6.88 -13.47
N ASN A 27 31.07 -8.10 -13.87
CA ASN A 27 31.18 -8.46 -15.27
C ASN A 27 29.79 -8.79 -15.80
N VAL A 28 29.12 -7.77 -16.33
CA VAL A 28 28.05 -7.93 -17.32
C VAL A 28 28.60 -8.84 -18.42
N PRO A 29 27.99 -10.01 -18.70
CA PRO A 29 28.45 -10.86 -19.78
C PRO A 29 28.24 -10.13 -21.11
N THR A 30 29.34 -9.83 -21.80
CA THR A 30 29.34 -9.51 -23.23
C THR A 30 29.13 -10.81 -24.01
N THR A 31 27.90 -11.30 -24.06
CA THR A 31 27.51 -12.31 -25.06
C THR A 31 27.47 -11.64 -26.43
N SER A 32 28.07 -12.28 -27.42
CA SER A 32 28.24 -11.84 -28.82
C SER A 32 26.96 -11.62 -29.63
N ASP A 33 25.79 -11.57 -29.00
CA ASP A 33 24.52 -11.18 -29.60
C ASP A 33 23.90 -10.09 -28.72
N HIS A 34 24.25 -8.83 -28.98
CA HIS A 34 23.64 -7.68 -28.32
C HIS A 34 22.19 -7.49 -28.78
N ILE A 35 21.26 -8.26 -28.23
CA ILE A 35 19.90 -7.76 -28.09
C ILE A 35 20.00 -6.65 -27.05
N ALA A 36 19.78 -5.40 -27.45
CA ALA A 36 19.58 -4.32 -26.49
C ALA A 36 18.29 -4.66 -25.71
N ILE A 37 18.43 -5.22 -24.52
CA ILE A 37 17.29 -5.58 -23.68
C ILE A 37 16.79 -4.32 -22.99
N THR A 38 15.75 -3.70 -23.54
CA THR A 38 15.06 -2.59 -22.90
C THR A 38 13.99 -3.14 -21.94
N ASP A 39 14.30 -3.19 -20.64
CA ASP A 39 13.29 -3.49 -19.61
C ASP A 39 12.43 -2.25 -19.33
N ALA A 40 11.12 -2.35 -19.53
CA ALA A 40 10.19 -1.23 -19.34
C ALA A 40 10.23 -0.63 -17.92
N ARG A 41 10.66 -1.40 -16.92
CA ARG A 41 10.79 -0.95 -15.51
C ARG A 41 11.99 -0.04 -15.27
N ILE A 42 12.92 0.04 -16.22
CA ILE A 42 14.07 0.96 -16.22
C ILE A 42 13.68 2.31 -16.86
N GLY A 43 12.56 2.36 -17.59
CA GLY A 43 12.01 3.57 -18.19
C GLY A 43 11.52 4.60 -17.15
N PRO A 44 10.90 5.71 -17.62
CA PRO A 44 10.38 6.75 -16.74
C PRO A 44 9.42 6.17 -15.70
N ALA A 45 9.69 6.44 -14.43
CA ALA A 45 8.84 5.98 -13.35
C ALA A 45 7.45 6.65 -13.43
N ARG A 46 6.42 5.94 -12.94
CA ARG A 46 5.10 6.54 -12.76
C ARG A 46 5.16 7.58 -11.65
N THR A 47 4.43 8.67 -11.84
CA THR A 47 4.31 9.78 -10.87
C THR A 47 2.85 10.11 -10.62
N LEU A 48 2.60 11.05 -9.72
CA LEU A 48 1.26 11.58 -9.49
C LEU A 48 0.59 12.18 -10.73
N ASN A 49 1.40 12.58 -11.73
CA ASN A 49 0.94 13.19 -12.98
C ASN A 49 0.97 12.24 -14.19
N SER A 50 1.32 10.96 -13.98
CA SER A 50 1.24 9.97 -15.05
C SER A 50 -0.23 9.72 -15.37
N PRO A 51 -0.70 9.94 -16.61
CA PRO A 51 -2.08 9.66 -16.97
C PRO A 51 -2.44 8.21 -16.69
N VAL A 52 -3.65 8.01 -16.20
CA VAL A 52 -4.21 6.68 -15.91
C VAL A 52 -5.51 6.49 -16.68
N GLU A 53 -5.76 5.26 -17.11
CA GLU A 53 -7.03 4.85 -17.68
C GLU A 53 -7.76 3.93 -16.70
N MET A 54 -9.08 4.07 -16.61
CA MET A 54 -9.91 3.17 -15.81
C MET A 54 -9.92 1.78 -16.46
N PRO A 55 -9.52 0.70 -15.75
CA PRO A 55 -9.65 -0.65 -16.28
C PRO A 55 -11.12 -1.01 -16.52
N HIS A 56 -11.38 -1.80 -17.57
CA HIS A 56 -12.74 -2.28 -17.85
C HIS A 56 -13.07 -3.52 -17.00
N TYR A 57 -14.09 -3.41 -16.15
CA TYR A 57 -14.62 -4.51 -15.35
C TYR A 57 -15.90 -5.06 -15.98
N ALA A 58 -15.85 -6.30 -16.47
CA ALA A 58 -16.98 -6.92 -17.18
C ALA A 58 -18.12 -7.38 -16.24
N THR A 59 -17.83 -7.66 -14.97
CA THR A 59 -18.81 -8.17 -14.02
C THR A 59 -18.61 -7.54 -12.65
N ARG A 60 -19.69 -7.48 -11.86
CA ARG A 60 -19.64 -7.08 -10.44
C ARG A 60 -18.64 -7.93 -9.64
N ALA A 61 -18.61 -9.24 -9.85
CA ALA A 61 -17.69 -10.12 -9.15
C ALA A 61 -16.21 -9.82 -9.47
N ALA A 62 -15.89 -9.49 -10.73
CA ALA A 62 -14.53 -9.09 -11.11
C ALA A 62 -14.12 -7.76 -10.45
N TRP A 63 -15.04 -6.79 -10.38
CA TRP A 63 -14.81 -5.55 -9.66
C TRP A 63 -14.65 -5.76 -8.15
N GLU A 64 -15.53 -6.52 -7.50
CA GLU A 64 -15.47 -6.79 -6.06
C GLU A 64 -14.17 -7.51 -5.66
N ALA A 65 -13.70 -8.44 -6.49
CA ALA A 65 -12.41 -9.10 -6.28
C ALA A 65 -11.24 -8.12 -6.38
N HIS A 66 -11.28 -7.16 -7.31
CA HIS A 66 -10.27 -6.11 -7.40
C HIS A 66 -10.36 -5.11 -6.24
N ALA A 67 -11.55 -4.62 -5.91
CA ALA A 67 -11.79 -3.72 -4.80
C ALA A 67 -11.32 -4.32 -3.46
N ALA A 68 -11.46 -5.64 -3.25
CA ALA A 68 -10.90 -6.31 -2.09
C ALA A 68 -9.37 -6.24 -2.02
N LYS A 69 -8.67 -6.40 -3.16
CA LYS A 69 -7.21 -6.23 -3.25
C LYS A 69 -6.80 -4.78 -2.99
N VAL A 70 -7.48 -3.82 -3.61
CA VAL A 70 -7.22 -2.39 -3.41
C VAL A 70 -7.45 -1.99 -1.96
N ARG A 71 -8.49 -2.52 -1.28
CA ARG A 71 -8.72 -2.29 0.15
C ARG A 71 -7.57 -2.79 1.02
N ALA A 72 -7.09 -4.02 0.77
CA ALA A 72 -5.93 -4.55 1.48
C ALA A 72 -4.68 -3.68 1.22
N GLN A 73 -4.48 -3.22 -0.01
CA GLN A 73 -3.40 -2.32 -0.39
C GLN A 73 -3.47 -0.97 0.31
N ILE A 74 -4.64 -0.34 0.40
CA ILE A 74 -4.84 0.89 1.18
C ILE A 74 -4.44 0.66 2.64
N LEU A 75 -4.95 -0.41 3.27
CA LEU A 75 -4.66 -0.70 4.66
C LEU A 75 -3.16 -0.97 4.90
N VAL A 76 -2.51 -1.75 4.03
CA VAL A 76 -1.07 -2.04 4.13
C VAL A 76 -0.21 -0.80 3.91
N GLY A 77 -0.51 -0.02 2.87
CA GLY A 77 0.21 1.20 2.52
C GLY A 77 0.09 2.29 3.60
N SER A 78 -1.02 2.27 4.33
CA SER A 78 -1.28 3.15 5.48
C SER A 78 -0.78 2.59 6.82
N GLY A 79 -0.17 1.39 6.86
CA GLY A 79 0.27 0.76 8.12
C GLY A 79 -0.86 0.27 9.02
N LEU A 80 -2.06 0.12 8.46
CA LEU A 80 -3.30 -0.23 9.13
C LEU A 80 -3.72 -1.69 8.89
N TYR A 81 -2.82 -2.58 8.44
CA TYR A 81 -3.13 -3.99 8.21
C TYR A 81 -2.36 -4.94 9.13
N PRO A 82 -3.03 -5.91 9.81
CA PRO A 82 -4.46 -5.89 10.12
C PRO A 82 -4.84 -4.62 10.87
N LEU A 83 -6.12 -4.27 10.94
CA LEU A 83 -6.53 -2.99 11.55
C LEU A 83 -6.00 -2.88 12.99
N PRO A 84 -5.34 -1.76 13.37
CA PRO A 84 -4.92 -1.54 14.75
C PRO A 84 -6.13 -1.57 15.69
N VAL A 85 -5.89 -1.98 16.94
CA VAL A 85 -6.91 -1.95 17.98
C VAL A 85 -7.31 -0.49 18.22
N ARG A 86 -8.61 -0.22 18.17
CA ARG A 86 -9.17 1.08 18.55
C ARG A 86 -9.01 1.27 20.06
N THR A 87 -8.31 2.33 20.48
CA THR A 87 -8.19 2.73 21.88
C THR A 87 -9.35 3.65 22.29
N PRO A 88 -9.58 3.95 23.57
CA PRO A 88 -10.51 5.01 23.97
C PRO A 88 -10.08 6.38 23.40
N LEU A 89 -11.04 7.23 23.01
CA LEU A 89 -10.77 8.54 22.38
C LEU A 89 -10.47 9.67 23.38
N HIS A 90 -10.84 9.49 24.65
CA HIS A 90 -10.75 10.51 25.72
C HIS A 90 -11.14 11.94 25.26
N PRO A 91 -12.35 12.14 24.69
CA PRO A 91 -12.74 13.41 24.09
C PRO A 91 -12.71 14.54 25.13
N LYS A 92 -11.98 15.62 24.83
CA LYS A 92 -11.96 16.83 25.66
C LYS A 92 -12.63 17.97 24.91
N ILE A 93 -13.73 18.47 25.46
CA ILE A 93 -14.38 19.70 24.97
C ILE A 93 -13.79 20.89 25.74
N THR A 94 -13.08 21.79 25.05
CA THR A 94 -12.37 22.90 25.70
C THR A 94 -13.09 24.23 25.63
N GLY A 95 -14.19 24.30 24.87
CA GLY A 95 -15.08 25.45 24.85
C GLY A 95 -16.23 25.26 23.87
N LYS A 96 -17.26 26.09 24.03
CA LYS A 96 -18.49 26.07 23.24
C LYS A 96 -18.92 27.48 22.87
N ILE A 97 -19.23 27.69 21.59
CA ILE A 97 -19.82 28.91 21.06
C ILE A 97 -21.26 28.60 20.65
N GLU A 98 -22.20 29.40 21.13
CA GLU A 98 -23.61 29.30 20.74
C GLU A 98 -23.99 30.43 19.79
N ARG A 99 -24.71 30.08 18.72
CA ARG A 99 -25.24 31.00 17.72
C ARG A 99 -26.68 30.62 17.39
N GLU A 100 -27.30 31.39 16.50
CA GLU A 100 -28.63 31.08 16.00
C GLU A 100 -28.59 29.86 15.07
N GLY A 101 -29.32 28.81 15.45
CA GLY A 101 -29.47 27.57 14.70
C GLY A 101 -28.35 26.54 14.84
N TYR A 102 -27.21 26.88 15.47
CA TYR A 102 -26.09 25.95 15.67
C TYR A 102 -25.24 26.25 16.92
N THR A 103 -24.40 25.29 17.29
CA THR A 103 -23.29 25.47 18.23
C THR A 103 -21.98 24.99 17.60
N VAL A 104 -20.85 25.52 18.07
CA VAL A 104 -19.50 25.03 17.73
C VAL A 104 -18.76 24.68 19.01
N GLU A 105 -18.28 23.45 19.11
CA GLU A 105 -17.48 22.97 20.23
C GLU A 105 -16.05 22.68 19.76
N LYS A 106 -15.08 23.02 20.59
CA LYS A 106 -13.65 22.74 20.34
C LYS A 106 -13.30 21.40 20.96
N VAL A 107 -12.71 20.50 20.17
CA VAL A 107 -12.53 19.10 20.56
C VAL A 107 -11.07 18.69 20.38
N LEU A 108 -10.53 18.02 21.40
CA LEU A 108 -9.32 17.18 21.27
C LEU A 108 -9.70 15.72 21.48
N LEU A 109 -9.18 14.86 20.61
CA LEU A 109 -9.36 13.41 20.66
C LEU A 109 -7.98 12.75 20.73
N GLU A 110 -7.78 11.79 21.61
CA GLU A 110 -6.61 10.92 21.58
C GLU A 110 -6.89 9.76 20.61
N THR A 111 -6.41 9.86 19.38
CA THR A 111 -6.71 8.89 18.32
C THR A 111 -5.86 7.62 18.43
N MET A 112 -4.68 7.75 19.02
CA MET A 112 -3.82 6.66 19.50
C MET A 112 -3.12 7.09 20.81
N PRO A 113 -2.60 6.17 21.63
CA PRO A 113 -1.90 6.56 22.86
C PRO A 113 -0.82 7.61 22.60
N GLY A 114 -1.02 8.82 23.15
CA GLY A 114 -0.15 9.97 22.99
C GLY A 114 -0.16 10.65 21.62
N PHE A 115 -1.14 10.38 20.77
CA PHE A 115 -1.34 11.03 19.46
C PHE A 115 -2.75 11.61 19.37
N PHE A 116 -2.85 12.89 19.01
CA PHE A 116 -4.07 13.66 19.18
C PHE A 116 -4.57 14.29 17.88
N LEU A 117 -5.89 14.36 17.76
CA LEU A 117 -6.62 15.04 16.72
C LEU A 117 -7.39 16.22 17.31
N GLY A 118 -7.19 17.40 16.73
CA GLY A 118 -7.96 18.60 17.03
C GLY A 118 -9.08 18.83 16.02
N GLY A 119 -10.18 19.44 16.46
CA GLY A 119 -11.29 19.75 15.58
C GLY A 119 -12.38 20.61 16.19
N ASN A 120 -13.35 20.95 15.33
CA ASN A 120 -14.55 21.70 15.67
C ASN A 120 -15.78 20.85 15.40
N LEU A 121 -16.62 20.65 16.42
CA LEU A 121 -17.87 19.93 16.35
C LEU A 121 -19.03 20.93 16.24
N TYR A 122 -19.66 20.95 15.08
CA TYR A 122 -20.81 21.79 14.76
C TYR A 122 -22.08 20.98 14.97
N ARG A 123 -23.05 21.52 15.73
CA ARG A 123 -24.29 20.80 16.07
C ARG A 123 -25.52 21.66 15.82
N PRO A 124 -26.67 21.06 15.45
CA PRO A 124 -27.92 21.78 15.32
C PRO A 124 -28.37 22.33 16.69
N ARG A 125 -28.96 23.52 16.71
CA ARG A 125 -29.56 24.12 17.91
C ARG A 125 -31.03 24.45 17.65
N GLY A 126 -31.89 24.09 18.60
CA GLY A 126 -33.35 24.29 18.48
C GLY A 126 -34.07 23.23 17.64
N GLN A 127 -33.41 22.11 17.32
CA GLN A 127 -33.97 20.97 16.61
C GLN A 127 -33.83 19.70 17.48
N GLN A 128 -34.65 18.68 17.21
CA GLN A 128 -34.61 17.40 17.93
C GLN A 128 -33.95 16.32 17.06
N GLY A 129 -32.95 15.63 17.63
CA GLY A 129 -32.26 14.52 16.99
C GLY A 129 -32.99 13.17 17.13
N PRO A 130 -32.33 12.05 16.76
CA PRO A 130 -30.93 11.97 16.35
C PRO A 130 -30.68 12.50 14.93
N PHE A 131 -29.54 13.14 14.75
CA PHE A 131 -29.11 13.77 13.49
C PHE A 131 -28.17 12.85 12.71
N PRO A 132 -28.15 12.90 11.36
CA PRO A 132 -27.04 12.33 10.62
C PRO A 132 -25.72 13.03 10.98
N GLY A 133 -24.64 12.25 10.99
CA GLY A 133 -23.29 12.73 11.26
C GLY A 133 -22.48 12.95 9.98
N ILE A 134 -21.62 13.96 9.92
CA ILE A 134 -20.70 14.21 8.81
C ILE A 134 -19.29 14.43 9.36
N VAL A 135 -18.32 13.69 8.84
CA VAL A 135 -16.89 13.99 9.05
C VAL A 135 -16.38 14.84 7.88
N SER A 136 -15.57 15.85 8.17
CA SER A 136 -15.24 16.88 7.19
C SER A 136 -13.74 17.22 7.15
N PRO A 137 -12.91 16.35 6.53
CA PRO A 137 -11.50 16.66 6.31
C PRO A 137 -11.33 17.89 5.40
N HIS A 138 -10.30 18.71 5.67
CA HIS A 138 -9.99 19.88 4.86
C HIS A 138 -8.88 19.61 3.83
N GLY A 139 -8.74 20.48 2.84
CA GLY A 139 -7.62 20.49 1.89
C GLY A 139 -6.47 21.37 2.37
N HIS A 140 -5.44 21.54 1.53
CA HIS A 140 -4.22 22.30 1.83
C HIS A 140 -4.41 23.82 1.74
N TRP A 141 -5.44 24.35 2.40
CA TRP A 141 -5.57 25.78 2.60
C TRP A 141 -4.66 26.27 3.74
N ALA A 142 -4.33 27.56 3.74
CA ALA A 142 -3.38 28.14 4.68
C ALA A 142 -3.85 28.00 6.14
N HIS A 143 -5.15 28.15 6.40
CA HIS A 143 -5.73 28.05 7.74
C HIS A 143 -6.33 26.66 8.05
N GLY A 144 -6.14 25.67 7.17
CA GLY A 144 -6.62 24.31 7.37
C GLY A 144 -8.14 24.25 7.63
N ARG A 145 -8.58 23.63 8.74
CA ARG A 145 -10.01 23.56 9.11
C ARG A 145 -10.64 24.93 9.44
N LEU A 146 -9.84 25.97 9.62
CA LEU A 146 -10.29 27.34 9.90
C LEU A 146 -10.43 28.19 8.64
N GLU A 147 -10.01 27.69 7.49
CA GLU A 147 -10.07 28.46 6.25
C GLU A 147 -11.48 28.97 5.95
N ASP A 148 -11.57 30.28 5.70
CA ASP A 148 -12.77 30.99 5.28
C ASP A 148 -12.41 32.05 4.23
N SER A 149 -12.33 31.63 2.97
CA SER A 149 -12.07 32.49 1.82
C SER A 149 -13.03 32.19 0.66
N ASP A 150 -13.00 33.03 -0.38
CA ASP A 150 -13.84 32.85 -1.57
C ASP A 150 -13.59 31.52 -2.28
N THR A 151 -12.36 31.00 -2.19
CA THR A 151 -11.98 29.72 -2.79
C THR A 151 -12.41 28.51 -1.94
N GLY A 152 -12.75 28.69 -0.67
CA GLY A 152 -13.12 27.60 0.22
C GLY A 152 -13.42 28.08 1.63
N SER A 153 -14.49 27.55 2.24
CA SER A 153 -14.83 27.85 3.63
C SER A 153 -15.31 26.60 4.37
N ILE A 154 -14.51 26.17 5.35
CA ILE A 154 -14.87 25.05 6.23
C ILE A 154 -15.91 25.49 7.27
N PRO A 155 -15.79 26.65 7.94
CA PRO A 155 -16.84 27.15 8.83
C PRO A 155 -18.18 27.32 8.12
N ALA A 156 -18.23 27.94 6.93
CA ALA A 156 -19.50 28.09 6.18
C ALA A 156 -20.16 26.73 5.93
N ARG A 157 -19.37 25.75 5.47
CA ARG A 157 -19.80 24.37 5.22
C ARG A 157 -20.43 23.75 6.45
N CYS A 158 -19.72 23.78 7.57
CA CYS A 158 -20.15 23.09 8.77
C CYS A 158 -21.32 23.80 9.46
N ILE A 159 -21.35 25.13 9.46
CA ILE A 159 -22.44 25.94 10.03
C ILE A 159 -23.74 25.68 9.26
N ASN A 160 -23.70 25.72 7.92
CA ASN A 160 -24.90 25.53 7.11
C ASN A 160 -25.42 24.09 7.19
N LEU A 161 -24.54 23.09 7.20
CA LEU A 161 -24.93 21.71 7.47
C LEU A 161 -25.53 21.56 8.89
N ALA A 162 -24.96 22.19 9.91
CA ALA A 162 -25.54 22.17 11.26
C ALA A 162 -26.95 22.76 11.31
N ARG A 163 -27.17 23.91 10.64
CA ARG A 163 -28.51 24.51 10.49
C ARG A 163 -29.48 23.62 9.73
N LEU A 164 -28.98 22.85 8.76
CA LEU A 164 -29.76 21.84 8.01
C LEU A 164 -30.03 20.55 8.79
N GLY A 165 -29.58 20.44 10.06
CA GLY A 165 -29.87 19.29 10.92
C GLY A 165 -28.83 18.18 10.84
N PHE A 166 -27.56 18.52 10.63
CA PHE A 166 -26.42 17.59 10.69
C PHE A 166 -25.52 17.87 11.89
N VAL A 167 -24.92 16.83 12.46
CA VAL A 167 -23.75 17.01 13.34
C VAL A 167 -22.50 16.88 12.47
N VAL A 168 -21.65 17.90 12.44
CA VAL A 168 -20.47 17.95 11.56
C VAL A 168 -19.20 18.09 12.38
N PHE A 169 -18.25 17.19 12.15
CA PHE A 169 -16.93 17.28 12.76
C PHE A 169 -15.88 17.62 11.69
N ALA A 170 -15.39 18.85 11.72
CA ALA A 170 -14.24 19.28 10.94
C ALA A 170 -12.98 19.15 11.78
N TYR A 171 -11.95 18.52 11.26
CA TYR A 171 -10.76 18.16 12.04
C TYR A 171 -9.48 18.45 11.27
N ASP A 172 -8.41 18.61 12.02
CA ASP A 172 -7.10 18.98 11.49
C ASP A 172 -6.49 17.87 10.63
N MET A 173 -5.89 18.28 9.51
CA MET A 173 -4.77 17.54 8.95
C MET A 173 -3.59 17.63 9.92
N ILE A 174 -2.80 16.58 10.01
CA ILE A 174 -1.60 16.54 10.86
C ILE A 174 -0.69 17.72 10.53
N GLY A 175 -0.21 18.45 11.55
CA GLY A 175 0.63 19.63 11.35
C GLY A 175 -0.14 20.94 11.15
N TYR A 176 -1.47 20.91 11.23
CA TYR A 176 -2.32 22.10 11.20
C TYR A 176 -2.93 22.40 12.58
N ASN A 177 -3.20 23.68 12.82
CA ASN A 177 -3.89 24.21 13.99
C ASN A 177 -3.48 23.57 15.34
N ASP A 178 -4.33 22.74 15.95
CA ASP A 178 -4.08 22.14 17.27
C ASP A 178 -3.12 20.94 17.21
N THR A 179 -2.78 20.44 16.02
CA THR A 179 -1.94 19.24 15.79
C THR A 179 -0.55 19.57 15.22
N LYS A 180 -0.07 20.81 15.42
CA LYS A 180 1.27 21.26 15.00
C LYS A 180 2.45 20.55 15.69
N GLY A 181 2.17 19.67 16.66
CA GLY A 181 3.18 18.87 17.35
C GLY A 181 3.99 17.96 16.43
N LEU A 182 3.37 17.52 15.32
CA LEU A 182 3.95 16.71 14.25
C LEU A 182 3.88 17.50 12.93
N ASP A 183 5.01 17.72 12.26
CA ASP A 183 5.09 18.53 11.04
C ASP A 183 4.35 17.88 9.84
N HIS A 184 3.75 18.68 8.96
CA HIS A 184 3.04 18.20 7.77
C HIS A 184 3.98 17.64 6.67
N LYS A 185 5.28 17.57 6.92
CA LYS A 185 6.29 16.86 6.11
C LYS A 185 6.90 15.68 6.85
N PHE A 186 6.24 15.21 7.92
CA PHE A 186 6.71 14.08 8.70
C PHE A 186 6.94 12.85 7.81
N VAL A 187 8.18 12.37 7.82
CA VAL A 187 8.58 11.08 7.24
C VAL A 187 8.80 10.12 8.39
N GLY A 188 7.93 9.12 8.48
CA GLY A 188 8.02 8.08 9.49
C GLY A 188 8.98 6.96 9.08
N SER A 189 8.53 5.71 9.27
CA SER A 189 9.28 4.51 8.88
C SER A 189 8.51 3.76 7.79
N PRO A 190 8.89 3.91 6.50
CA PRO A 190 8.27 3.17 5.40
C PRO A 190 8.35 1.66 5.59
N LEU A 191 9.43 1.15 6.20
CA LEU A 191 9.62 -0.27 6.48
C LEU A 191 8.56 -0.83 7.45
N TRP A 192 8.13 -0.01 8.40
CA TRP A 192 7.09 -0.32 9.38
C TRP A 192 5.71 0.26 9.01
N GLY A 193 5.54 0.78 7.80
CA GLY A 193 4.27 1.33 7.32
C GLY A 193 3.84 2.63 8.02
N ILE A 194 4.75 3.31 8.73
CA ILE A 194 4.45 4.55 9.43
C ILE A 194 4.65 5.70 8.45
N SER A 195 3.55 6.35 8.07
CA SER A 195 3.54 7.46 7.11
C SER A 195 2.55 8.55 7.53
N LEU A 196 2.76 9.78 7.05
CA LEU A 196 1.82 10.89 7.25
C LEU A 196 0.42 10.56 6.74
N GLN A 197 0.33 9.98 5.53
CA GLN A 197 -0.94 9.53 4.96
C GLN A 197 -1.64 8.48 5.83
N GLY A 198 -0.89 7.51 6.36
CA GLY A 198 -1.44 6.46 7.21
C GLY A 198 -1.99 6.98 8.54
N LEU A 199 -1.25 7.87 9.21
CA LEU A 199 -1.71 8.52 10.43
C LEU A 199 -2.95 9.38 10.19
N GLN A 200 -3.00 10.11 9.08
CA GLN A 200 -4.16 10.97 8.76
C GLN A 200 -5.41 10.16 8.36
N LEU A 201 -5.23 9.01 7.71
CA LEU A 201 -6.33 8.08 7.44
C LEU A 201 -6.83 7.43 8.73
N TRP A 202 -5.93 7.12 9.67
CA TRP A 202 -6.31 6.68 11.01
C TRP A 202 -7.12 7.76 11.73
N ASP A 203 -6.66 9.01 11.76
CA ASP A 203 -7.42 10.12 12.36
C ASP A 203 -8.81 10.26 11.73
N SER A 204 -8.93 10.08 10.42
CA SER A 204 -10.23 10.08 9.73
C SER A 204 -11.14 8.93 10.18
N LEU A 205 -10.62 7.71 10.35
CA LEU A 205 -11.37 6.59 10.95
C LEU A 205 -11.82 6.89 12.38
N ARG A 206 -10.94 7.51 13.17
CA ARG A 206 -11.20 7.84 14.57
C ARG A 206 -12.17 9.02 14.73
N ALA A 207 -12.18 9.94 13.77
CA ALA A 207 -13.21 10.97 13.66
C ALA A 207 -14.61 10.36 13.41
N VAL A 208 -14.71 9.31 12.59
CA VAL A 208 -15.97 8.56 12.41
C VAL A 208 -16.38 7.88 13.71
N ASP A 209 -15.43 7.25 14.41
CA ASP A 209 -15.69 6.63 15.71
C ASP A 209 -16.21 7.65 16.74
N PHE A 210 -15.65 8.86 16.76
CA PHE A 210 -16.11 9.95 17.61
C PHE A 210 -17.55 10.36 17.28
N VAL A 211 -17.80 10.72 16.02
CA VAL A 211 -19.13 11.20 15.58
C VAL A 211 -20.20 10.14 15.81
N ALA A 212 -19.91 8.87 15.50
CA ALA A 212 -20.85 7.76 15.71
C ALA A 212 -21.12 7.45 17.19
N SER A 213 -20.26 7.89 18.11
CA SER A 213 -20.43 7.68 19.56
C SER A 213 -21.30 8.75 20.24
N LEU A 214 -21.60 9.86 19.55
CA LEU A 214 -22.36 10.97 20.13
C LEU A 214 -23.85 10.57 20.31
N PRO A 215 -24.47 10.88 21.46
CA PRO A 215 -25.81 10.39 21.80
C PRO A 215 -26.94 10.97 20.93
N ASP A 216 -26.70 12.08 20.25
CA ASP A 216 -27.64 12.73 19.34
C ASP A 216 -27.29 12.50 17.86
N VAL A 217 -26.36 11.59 17.56
CA VAL A 217 -26.03 11.17 16.20
C VAL A 217 -26.63 9.80 15.92
N ASP A 218 -27.27 9.67 14.75
CA ASP A 218 -27.65 8.39 14.19
C ASP A 218 -26.45 7.78 13.47
N ALA A 219 -25.79 6.82 14.12
CA ALA A 219 -24.60 6.14 13.60
C ALA A 219 -24.87 5.34 12.30
N THR A 220 -26.12 5.15 11.89
CA THR A 220 -26.47 4.52 10.61
C THR A 220 -26.52 5.51 9.45
N ARG A 221 -26.48 6.82 9.72
CA ARG A 221 -26.57 7.91 8.74
C ARG A 221 -25.34 8.80 8.81
N LEU A 222 -24.19 8.27 8.39
CA LEU A 222 -22.91 8.98 8.39
C LEU A 222 -22.48 9.40 6.98
N GLY A 223 -21.93 10.61 6.84
CA GLY A 223 -21.39 11.12 5.59
C GLY A 223 -19.94 11.62 5.70
N CYS A 224 -19.29 11.81 4.56
CA CYS A 224 -17.95 12.39 4.49
C CYS A 224 -17.82 13.37 3.31
N THR A 225 -17.22 14.54 3.54
CA THR A 225 -16.92 15.50 2.47
C THR A 225 -15.68 16.34 2.77
N GLY A 226 -14.87 16.55 1.73
CA GLY A 226 -13.66 17.36 1.75
C GLY A 226 -13.23 17.70 0.33
N ALA A 227 -12.27 18.61 0.19
CA ALA A 227 -11.72 19.01 -1.11
C ALA A 227 -10.21 18.80 -1.20
N SER A 228 -9.71 18.57 -2.41
CA SER A 228 -8.27 18.41 -2.65
C SER A 228 -7.70 17.26 -1.81
N GLY A 229 -6.66 17.49 -0.98
CA GLY A 229 -6.20 16.52 0.02
C GLY A 229 -7.30 15.99 0.95
N GLY A 230 -8.31 16.80 1.30
CA GLY A 230 -9.48 16.35 2.06
C GLY A 230 -10.41 15.43 1.26
N ALA A 231 -10.48 15.61 -0.06
CA ALA A 231 -11.16 14.66 -0.95
C ALA A 231 -10.36 13.36 -1.11
N THR A 232 -9.02 13.43 -1.13
CA THR A 232 -8.16 12.24 -1.04
C THR A 232 -8.47 11.45 0.25
N GLN A 233 -8.56 12.12 1.40
CA GLN A 233 -8.98 11.46 2.65
C GLN A 233 -10.41 10.90 2.56
N THR A 234 -11.33 11.63 1.90
CA THR A 234 -12.72 11.19 1.70
C THR A 234 -12.79 9.86 0.95
N ILE A 235 -12.10 9.74 -0.19
CA ILE A 235 -12.14 8.50 -1.02
C ILE A 235 -11.39 7.34 -0.35
N LEU A 236 -10.32 7.62 0.40
CA LEU A 236 -9.60 6.59 1.14
C LEU A 236 -10.42 6.06 2.32
N LEU A 237 -11.06 6.95 3.07
CA LEU A 237 -11.93 6.59 4.19
C LEU A 237 -13.13 5.76 3.70
N THR A 238 -13.81 6.19 2.64
CA THR A 238 -14.98 5.47 2.13
C THR A 238 -14.61 4.09 1.57
N ALA A 239 -13.40 3.93 1.02
CA ALA A 239 -12.92 2.65 0.52
C ALA A 239 -12.72 1.59 1.63
N ILE A 240 -12.45 2.03 2.88
CA ILE A 240 -12.13 1.13 4.00
C ILE A 240 -13.19 1.11 5.12
N ASP A 241 -14.12 2.07 5.15
CA ASP A 241 -15.15 2.18 6.19
C ASP A 241 -16.56 2.24 5.58
N ASP A 242 -17.29 1.13 5.67
CA ASP A 242 -18.64 0.98 5.14
C ASP A 242 -19.71 1.71 5.99
N ARG A 243 -19.33 2.31 7.13
CA ARG A 243 -20.25 3.13 7.93
C ARG A 243 -20.58 4.45 7.25
N ILE A 244 -19.67 5.00 6.45
CA ILE A 244 -19.95 6.17 5.61
C ILE A 244 -20.97 5.76 4.53
N LYS A 245 -22.16 6.35 4.58
CA LYS A 245 -23.28 6.06 3.68
C LYS A 245 -23.36 7.02 2.51
N VAL A 246 -22.83 8.23 2.64
CA VAL A 246 -22.90 9.27 1.60
C VAL A 246 -21.57 10.02 1.55
N SER A 247 -21.04 10.28 0.36
CA SER A 247 -19.80 11.05 0.22
C SER A 247 -19.90 12.14 -0.84
N ALA A 248 -19.07 13.17 -0.68
CA ALA A 248 -18.85 14.18 -1.69
C ALA A 248 -17.35 14.56 -1.76
N PRO A 249 -16.50 13.81 -2.49
CA PRO A 249 -15.15 14.24 -2.78
C PRO A 249 -15.16 15.40 -3.79
N VAL A 250 -14.56 16.52 -3.40
CA VAL A 250 -14.50 17.75 -4.22
C VAL A 250 -13.10 17.93 -4.82
N ASN A 251 -13.02 18.08 -6.14
CA ASN A 251 -11.82 18.48 -6.88
C ASN A 251 -10.58 17.56 -6.68
N MET A 252 -10.75 16.23 -6.74
CA MET A 252 -9.61 15.30 -6.56
C MET A 252 -9.65 13.98 -7.35
N ILE A 253 -10.81 13.39 -7.59
CA ILE A 253 -10.88 12.20 -8.45
C ILE A 253 -10.51 12.66 -9.87
N SER A 254 -9.31 12.27 -10.32
CA SER A 254 -8.73 12.69 -11.59
C SER A 254 -7.96 11.55 -12.22
N HIS A 255 -7.92 11.53 -13.56
CA HIS A 255 -7.10 10.61 -14.34
C HIS A 255 -5.69 11.16 -14.62
N THR A 256 -5.43 12.43 -14.30
CA THR A 256 -4.15 13.12 -14.59
C THR A 256 -3.40 13.63 -13.37
N MET A 257 -4.04 13.70 -12.19
CA MET A 257 -3.40 14.10 -10.94
C MET A 257 -3.88 13.22 -9.78
N GLN A 258 -2.96 12.55 -9.08
CA GLN A 258 -3.29 11.54 -8.08
C GLN A 258 -3.15 12.00 -6.61
N GLY A 259 -2.55 13.17 -6.35
CA GLY A 259 -2.34 13.76 -5.03
C GLY A 259 -0.93 14.34 -4.91
N GLY A 260 -0.81 15.59 -4.46
CA GLY A 260 0.44 16.35 -4.49
C GLY A 260 1.26 16.32 -3.21
N CYS A 261 0.69 15.82 -2.10
CA CYS A 261 1.31 15.85 -0.77
C CYS A 261 1.64 14.45 -0.21
N LEU A 262 2.61 14.37 0.71
CA LEU A 262 2.90 13.16 1.49
C LEU A 262 1.67 12.62 2.24
N CYS A 263 0.77 13.50 2.69
CA CYS A 263 -0.46 13.10 3.39
C CYS A 263 -1.49 12.41 2.48
N GLU A 264 -1.29 12.48 1.16
CA GLU A 264 -2.16 11.90 0.12
C GLU A 264 -1.57 10.61 -0.49
N ASN A 265 -0.32 10.29 -0.12
CA ASN A 265 0.50 9.32 -0.81
C ASN A 265 1.22 8.39 0.19
N GLY A 266 0.54 7.33 0.61
CA GLY A 266 1.17 6.21 1.31
C GLY A 266 1.91 5.30 0.33
N PRO A 267 3.04 4.68 0.72
CA PRO A 267 3.69 3.66 -0.10
C PRO A 267 2.70 2.57 -0.53
N LEU A 268 2.91 1.97 -1.71
CA LEU A 268 2.05 0.95 -2.32
C LEU A 268 0.65 1.39 -2.73
N LEU A 269 0.16 2.56 -2.29
CA LEU A 269 -1.24 2.94 -2.41
C LEU A 269 -1.79 2.89 -3.84
N ARG A 270 -1.00 3.25 -4.86
CA ARG A 270 -1.42 3.35 -6.27
C ARG A 270 -0.64 2.41 -7.20
N ILE A 271 -0.16 1.27 -6.68
CA ILE A 271 0.33 0.17 -7.51
C ILE A 271 -0.88 -0.52 -8.15
N GLY A 272 -0.95 -0.51 -9.48
CA GLY A 272 -2.04 -1.17 -10.23
C GLY A 272 -3.45 -0.65 -9.92
N THR A 273 -3.56 0.56 -9.36
CA THR A 273 -4.84 1.24 -9.09
C THR A 273 -4.66 2.76 -9.20
N ASN A 274 -5.74 3.52 -9.03
CA ASN A 274 -5.77 4.98 -9.12
C ASN A 274 -6.97 5.61 -8.37
N ASN A 275 -7.04 6.93 -8.32
CA ASN A 275 -8.11 7.65 -7.60
C ASN A 275 -9.52 7.42 -8.18
N MET A 276 -9.68 7.10 -9.47
CA MET A 276 -11.00 6.75 -10.03
C MET A 276 -11.47 5.40 -9.48
N GLU A 277 -10.59 4.40 -9.42
CA GLU A 277 -10.91 3.10 -8.82
C GLU A 277 -11.17 3.22 -7.32
N ILE A 278 -10.30 3.93 -6.58
CA ILE A 278 -10.50 4.16 -5.13
C ILE A 278 -11.82 4.89 -4.88
N GLY A 279 -12.13 5.94 -5.66
CA GLY A 279 -13.42 6.63 -5.58
C GLY A 279 -14.61 5.72 -5.90
N ALA A 280 -14.48 4.85 -6.91
CA ALA A 280 -15.53 3.91 -7.30
C ALA A 280 -15.82 2.82 -6.27
N MET A 281 -14.91 2.57 -5.30
CA MET A 281 -15.17 1.67 -4.16
C MET A 281 -16.28 2.18 -3.22
N MET A 282 -16.74 3.42 -3.41
CA MET A 282 -17.95 3.91 -2.75
C MET A 282 -19.21 3.16 -3.24
N ALA A 283 -19.22 2.65 -4.47
CA ALA A 283 -20.37 1.95 -5.05
C ALA A 283 -20.81 0.76 -4.18
N PRO A 284 -22.12 0.54 -3.98
CA PRO A 284 -23.25 1.29 -4.55
C PRO A 284 -23.72 2.47 -3.69
N ARG A 285 -22.95 2.94 -2.71
CA ARG A 285 -23.39 4.02 -1.80
C ARG A 285 -23.38 5.38 -2.49
N PRO A 286 -24.28 6.31 -2.15
CA PRO A 286 -24.34 7.63 -2.79
C PRO A 286 -23.03 8.44 -2.77
N MET A 287 -22.58 8.90 -3.94
CA MET A 287 -21.43 9.81 -4.10
C MET A 287 -21.73 10.96 -5.06
N LEU A 288 -21.35 12.17 -4.66
CA LEU A 288 -21.34 13.35 -5.53
C LEU A 288 -19.90 13.74 -5.87
N MET A 289 -19.55 13.72 -7.14
CA MET A 289 -18.26 14.20 -7.64
C MET A 289 -18.39 15.68 -7.98
N ILE A 290 -17.75 16.57 -7.22
CA ILE A 290 -17.63 17.97 -7.62
C ILE A 290 -16.29 18.16 -8.33
N ALA A 291 -16.33 18.80 -9.49
CA ALA A 291 -15.16 19.15 -10.29
C ALA A 291 -15.07 20.67 -10.51
N ALA A 292 -13.92 21.13 -10.98
CA ALA A 292 -13.70 22.53 -11.35
C ALA A 292 -13.12 22.63 -12.77
N THR A 293 -13.50 23.69 -13.50
CA THR A 293 -12.96 23.97 -14.85
C THR A 293 -11.47 24.35 -14.81
N GLY A 294 -11.01 24.93 -13.70
CA GLY A 294 -9.67 25.48 -13.55
C GLY A 294 -8.63 24.56 -12.89
N ASP A 295 -8.88 23.26 -12.75
CA ASP A 295 -7.92 22.32 -12.14
C ASP A 295 -7.82 20.96 -12.86
N TRP A 296 -7.14 20.00 -12.22
CA TRP A 296 -6.93 18.63 -12.73
C TRP A 296 -8.21 17.79 -12.87
N THR A 297 -9.34 18.26 -12.36
CA THR A 297 -10.67 17.63 -12.49
C THR A 297 -11.49 18.20 -13.65
N LYS A 298 -10.94 19.11 -14.46
CA LYS A 298 -11.63 19.71 -15.62
C LYS A 298 -12.20 18.70 -16.63
N THR A 299 -11.66 17.48 -16.68
CA THR A 299 -12.10 16.38 -17.55
C THR A 299 -13.14 15.47 -16.92
N THR A 300 -13.53 15.72 -15.66
CA THR A 300 -14.44 14.85 -14.89
C THR A 300 -15.72 14.50 -15.64
N PRO A 301 -16.43 15.44 -16.28
CA PRO A 301 -17.65 15.11 -17.00
C PRO A 301 -17.42 14.15 -18.19
N GLN A 302 -16.21 14.13 -18.77
CA GLN A 302 -15.88 13.36 -19.97
C GLN A 302 -15.14 12.06 -19.68
N VAL A 303 -14.33 12.00 -18.63
CA VAL A 303 -13.44 10.87 -18.34
C VAL A 303 -13.77 10.22 -17.01
N GLU A 304 -13.59 10.94 -15.91
CA GLU A 304 -13.66 10.35 -14.56
C GLU A 304 -15.08 9.93 -14.16
N TYR A 305 -16.09 10.78 -14.39
CA TYR A 305 -17.47 10.46 -14.04
C TYR A 305 -18.01 9.27 -14.86
N PRO A 306 -17.89 9.21 -16.20
CA PRO A 306 -18.28 8.02 -16.95
C PRO A 306 -17.55 6.74 -16.49
N ALA A 307 -16.26 6.83 -16.15
CA ALA A 307 -15.47 5.72 -15.64
C ALA A 307 -15.98 5.20 -14.29
N VAL A 308 -16.26 6.08 -13.33
CA VAL A 308 -16.82 5.70 -12.03
C VAL A 308 -18.26 5.21 -12.18
N ARG A 309 -19.07 5.84 -13.05
CA ARG A 309 -20.47 5.46 -13.33
C ARG A 309 -20.58 4.04 -13.88
N HIS A 310 -19.60 3.59 -14.67
CA HIS A 310 -19.52 2.19 -15.14
C HIS A 310 -19.54 1.20 -13.96
N ILE A 311 -18.82 1.49 -12.88
CA ILE A 311 -18.83 0.64 -11.69
C ILE A 311 -20.22 0.65 -11.02
N TYR A 312 -20.84 1.82 -10.84
CA TYR A 312 -22.20 1.90 -10.28
C TYR A 312 -23.23 1.14 -11.13
N ARG A 313 -23.05 1.09 -12.46
CA ARG A 313 -23.87 0.27 -13.37
C ARG A 313 -23.79 -1.22 -13.07
N LEU A 314 -22.61 -1.74 -12.68
CA LEU A 314 -22.45 -3.15 -12.28
C LEU A 314 -23.31 -3.52 -11.06
N TYR A 315 -23.70 -2.52 -10.26
CA TYR A 315 -24.60 -2.68 -9.11
C TYR A 315 -26.06 -2.30 -9.42
N GLY A 316 -26.34 -1.75 -10.60
CA GLY A 316 -27.66 -1.18 -10.92
C GLY A 316 -28.00 0.05 -10.08
N ALA A 317 -27.00 0.83 -9.67
CA ALA A 317 -27.15 1.95 -8.75
C ALA A 317 -26.65 3.28 -9.37
N GLU A 318 -26.77 3.46 -10.69
CA GLU A 318 -26.26 4.66 -11.36
C GLU A 318 -26.86 5.97 -10.83
N GLU A 319 -28.08 5.92 -10.27
CA GLU A 319 -28.79 7.02 -9.62
C GLU A 319 -28.17 7.45 -8.27
N HIS A 320 -27.29 6.62 -7.70
CA HIS A 320 -26.51 6.95 -6.51
C HIS A 320 -25.23 7.72 -6.83
N LEU A 321 -24.91 7.94 -8.11
CA LEU A 321 -23.76 8.74 -8.52
C LEU A 321 -24.24 10.00 -9.25
N ALA A 322 -23.70 11.15 -8.85
CA ALA A 322 -23.90 12.40 -9.57
C ALA A 322 -22.56 13.14 -9.72
N GLU A 323 -22.52 14.04 -10.69
CA GLU A 323 -21.39 14.92 -10.97
C GLU A 323 -21.87 16.35 -11.14
N HIS A 324 -21.05 17.30 -10.72
CA HIS A 324 -21.23 18.71 -11.08
C HIS A 324 -19.88 19.43 -11.22
N GLN A 325 -19.70 20.10 -12.36
CA GLN A 325 -18.51 20.91 -12.64
C GLN A 325 -18.80 22.40 -12.42
N VAL A 326 -18.03 23.01 -11.53
CA VAL A 326 -18.10 24.44 -11.19
C VAL A 326 -17.12 25.23 -12.04
N ASP A 327 -17.57 26.35 -12.61
CA ASP A 327 -16.69 27.26 -13.35
C ASP A 327 -15.87 28.13 -12.40
N ALA A 328 -14.75 27.59 -11.95
CA ALA A 328 -13.84 28.24 -11.00
C ALA A 328 -12.44 27.61 -11.06
N PRO A 329 -11.42 28.30 -10.53
CA PRO A 329 -10.17 27.66 -10.13
C PRO A 329 -10.39 26.53 -9.10
N HIS A 330 -9.32 25.83 -8.73
CA HIS A 330 -9.35 24.82 -7.67
C HIS A 330 -10.00 25.36 -6.37
N ASN A 331 -11.09 24.73 -5.91
CA ASN A 331 -11.94 25.33 -4.87
C ASN A 331 -12.69 24.33 -3.96
N TYR A 332 -13.39 24.87 -2.97
CA TYR A 332 -14.63 24.38 -2.39
C TYR A 332 -15.50 25.59 -2.03
N ASN A 333 -15.72 26.43 -3.05
CA ASN A 333 -16.42 27.70 -2.96
C ASN A 333 -17.90 27.51 -2.60
N ARG A 334 -18.64 28.62 -2.48
CA ARG A 334 -20.05 28.61 -2.12
C ARG A 334 -20.89 27.71 -3.04
N GLU A 335 -20.73 27.83 -4.35
CA GLU A 335 -21.47 27.03 -5.32
C GLU A 335 -21.25 25.52 -5.12
N SER A 336 -19.99 25.09 -4.98
CA SER A 336 -19.65 23.70 -4.64
C SER A 336 -20.32 23.24 -3.34
N ARG A 337 -20.38 24.10 -2.31
CA ARG A 337 -21.02 23.78 -1.02
C ARG A 337 -22.53 23.61 -1.15
N GLU A 338 -23.21 24.46 -1.92
CA GLU A 338 -24.66 24.42 -2.10
C GLU A 338 -25.14 23.10 -2.74
N TYR A 339 -24.37 22.54 -3.68
CA TYR A 339 -24.61 21.19 -4.21
C TYR A 339 -24.42 20.11 -3.16
N VAL A 340 -23.34 20.18 -2.39
CA VAL A 340 -23.05 19.19 -1.35
C VAL A 340 -24.13 19.23 -0.26
N TYR A 341 -24.63 20.40 0.13
CA TYR A 341 -25.75 20.51 1.07
C TYR A 341 -26.98 19.75 0.57
N ALA A 342 -27.37 19.97 -0.69
CA ALA A 342 -28.51 19.28 -1.29
C ALA A 342 -28.31 17.76 -1.33
N TRP A 343 -27.11 17.31 -1.70
CA TRP A 343 -26.78 15.90 -1.76
C TRP A 343 -26.83 15.20 -0.40
N MET A 344 -26.24 15.83 0.63
CA MET A 344 -26.27 15.30 1.99
C MET A 344 -27.70 15.24 2.52
N VAL A 345 -28.51 16.29 2.32
CA VAL A 345 -29.92 16.28 2.73
C VAL A 345 -30.70 15.18 2.00
N ARG A 346 -30.50 15.02 0.70
CA ARG A 346 -31.18 13.99 -0.09
C ARG A 346 -30.95 12.60 0.48
N TRP A 347 -29.70 12.22 0.69
CA TRP A 347 -29.35 10.84 0.97
C TRP A 347 -29.30 10.49 2.46
N LEU A 348 -28.90 11.42 3.32
CA LEU A 348 -28.83 11.18 4.77
C LEU A 348 -30.11 11.58 5.52
N GLN A 349 -30.98 12.41 4.94
CA GLN A 349 -32.29 12.72 5.54
C GLN A 349 -33.47 12.15 4.75
N HIS A 350 -33.21 11.48 3.62
CA HIS A 350 -34.23 10.92 2.73
C HIS A 350 -35.28 11.95 2.28
N LYS A 351 -34.86 13.21 2.11
CA LYS A 351 -35.72 14.31 1.66
C LYS A 351 -35.54 14.52 0.16
N PRO A 352 -36.63 14.56 -0.64
CA PRO A 352 -36.50 14.99 -2.02
C PRO A 352 -36.00 16.43 -2.02
N MET A 353 -34.88 16.69 -2.66
CA MET A 353 -34.25 18.01 -2.72
C MET A 353 -33.93 18.34 -4.18
N GLY A 354 -34.00 19.63 -4.51
CA GLY A 354 -33.46 20.14 -5.77
C GLY A 354 -31.94 19.98 -5.82
N GLU A 355 -31.32 20.48 -6.89
CA GLU A 355 -29.89 20.28 -7.12
C GLU A 355 -28.99 21.04 -6.13
N ARG A 356 -29.47 22.16 -5.58
CA ARG A 356 -28.72 23.03 -4.65
C ARG A 356 -29.58 23.48 -3.48
N ILE A 357 -28.95 23.72 -2.34
CA ILE A 357 -29.53 24.45 -1.20
C ILE A 357 -28.72 25.72 -1.00
N ALA A 358 -29.36 26.89 -1.09
CA ALA A 358 -28.69 28.17 -0.95
C ALA A 358 -28.03 28.33 0.43
N GLU A 359 -26.77 28.72 0.43
CA GLU A 359 -26.01 29.00 1.64
C GLU A 359 -26.58 30.22 2.37
N GLN A 360 -26.78 30.08 3.69
CA GLN A 360 -27.23 31.18 4.54
C GLN A 360 -26.04 31.97 5.09
N PRO A 361 -26.17 33.30 5.25
CA PRO A 361 -25.14 34.12 5.89
C PRO A 361 -24.79 33.60 7.29
N TYR A 362 -23.53 33.73 7.68
CA TYR A 362 -23.02 33.28 8.96
C TYR A 362 -22.06 34.33 9.56
N PRO A 363 -21.94 34.40 10.89
CA PRO A 363 -20.91 35.22 11.52
C PRO A 363 -19.55 34.54 11.36
N HIS A 364 -18.51 35.34 11.07
CA HIS A 364 -17.14 34.88 11.08
C HIS A 364 -16.59 34.93 12.51
N GLU A 365 -16.29 33.77 13.07
CA GLU A 365 -15.59 33.67 14.35
C GLU A 365 -14.10 33.91 14.15
N LYS A 366 -13.40 34.43 15.16
CA LYS A 366 -11.95 34.51 15.09
C LYS A 366 -11.34 33.12 15.15
N ASP A 367 -10.30 32.87 14.36
CA ASP A 367 -9.54 31.61 14.38
C ASP A 367 -9.15 31.16 15.80
N GLU A 368 -8.70 32.11 16.63
CA GLU A 368 -8.29 31.91 18.02
C GLU A 368 -9.40 31.31 18.89
N ASP A 369 -10.65 31.72 18.64
CA ASP A 369 -11.81 31.28 19.41
C ASP A 369 -12.21 29.83 19.05
N LEU A 370 -11.72 29.33 17.92
CA LEU A 370 -11.97 28.00 17.37
C LEU A 370 -10.82 27.01 17.62
N LEU A 371 -9.69 27.43 18.20
CA LEU A 371 -8.60 26.54 18.60
C LEU A 371 -8.89 25.89 19.95
N ALA A 372 -8.71 24.57 20.04
CA ALA A 372 -8.88 23.85 21.29
C ALA A 372 -7.76 24.14 22.30
N LEU A 373 -6.59 24.53 21.78
CA LEU A 373 -5.39 24.87 22.53
C LEU A 373 -5.01 26.34 22.35
N ALA A 374 -4.34 26.89 23.37
CA ALA A 374 -3.68 28.19 23.21
C ALA A 374 -2.58 28.10 22.13
N PRO A 375 -2.28 29.20 21.40
CA PRO A 375 -1.22 29.20 20.40
C PRO A 375 0.12 28.66 20.94
N GLY A 376 0.67 27.63 20.29
CA GLY A 376 1.92 26.99 20.68
C GLY A 376 1.83 25.96 21.80
N ALA A 377 0.67 25.80 22.44
CA ALA A 377 0.43 24.71 23.39
C ALA A 377 0.29 23.36 22.67
N ARG A 378 0.53 22.28 23.42
CA ARG A 378 0.38 20.90 22.97
C ARG A 378 -0.58 20.15 23.88
N PRO A 379 -1.30 19.14 23.39
CA PRO A 379 -2.11 18.28 24.24
C PRO A 379 -1.26 17.65 25.36
N GLU A 380 -1.84 17.58 26.56
CA GLU A 380 -1.22 16.85 27.67
C GLU A 380 -1.10 15.36 27.30
N GLY A 381 0.11 14.81 27.42
CA GLY A 381 0.42 13.42 27.05
C GLY A 381 0.82 13.21 25.58
N GLU A 382 0.88 14.27 24.76
CA GLU A 382 1.36 14.17 23.38
C GLU A 382 2.82 13.66 23.34
N LEU A 383 3.06 12.62 22.54
CA LEU A 383 4.37 12.06 22.30
C LEU A 383 5.16 12.90 21.29
N LYS A 384 6.47 12.95 21.48
CA LYS A 384 7.38 13.44 20.45
C LYS A 384 7.42 12.49 19.25
N PRO A 385 7.73 12.97 18.04
CA PRO A 385 7.73 12.15 16.82
C PRO A 385 8.52 10.83 16.95
N GLU A 386 9.70 10.86 17.57
CA GLU A 386 10.55 9.66 17.72
C GLU A 386 9.92 8.63 18.66
N SER A 387 9.30 9.10 19.75
CA SER A 387 8.58 8.25 20.71
C SER A 387 7.29 7.70 20.10
N LEU A 388 6.59 8.50 19.28
CA LEU A 388 5.43 8.05 18.52
C LEU A 388 5.82 6.90 17.57
N VAL A 389 6.87 7.08 16.76
CA VAL A 389 7.37 6.03 15.85
C VAL A 389 7.73 4.76 16.63
N THR A 390 8.45 4.90 17.74
CA THR A 390 8.84 3.77 18.59
C THR A 390 7.62 3.02 19.11
N ASN A 391 6.61 3.73 19.62
CA ASN A 391 5.38 3.12 20.13
C ASN A 391 4.58 2.42 19.03
N LEU A 392 4.52 2.99 17.82
CA LEU A 392 3.85 2.38 16.68
C LEU A 392 4.53 1.07 16.25
N ILE A 393 5.86 1.04 16.23
CA ILE A 393 6.63 -0.18 15.96
C ILE A 393 6.33 -1.26 17.01
N GLN A 394 6.38 -0.90 18.30
CA GLN A 394 6.07 -1.83 19.39
C GLN A 394 4.64 -2.36 19.30
N ALA A 395 3.67 -1.50 18.97
CA ALA A 395 2.28 -1.90 18.78
C ALA A 395 2.09 -2.86 17.59
N ALA A 396 2.83 -2.66 16.49
CA ALA A 396 2.83 -3.58 15.35
C ALA A 396 3.43 -4.94 15.73
N GLN A 397 4.57 -4.95 16.43
CA GLN A 397 5.21 -6.17 16.92
C GLN A 397 4.29 -6.96 17.88
N ALA A 398 3.65 -6.28 18.82
CA ALA A 398 2.72 -6.90 19.75
C ALA A 398 1.50 -7.52 19.03
N ARG A 399 1.00 -6.86 17.98
CA ARG A 399 -0.09 -7.38 17.15
C ARG A 399 0.32 -8.66 16.42
N LEU A 400 1.51 -8.68 15.82
CA LEU A 400 2.04 -9.88 15.16
C LEU A 400 2.15 -11.05 16.13
N GLN A 401 2.64 -10.80 17.35
CA GLN A 401 2.74 -11.83 18.39
C GLN A 401 1.38 -12.44 18.76
N GLN A 402 0.30 -11.65 18.76
CA GLN A 402 -1.06 -12.14 19.02
C GLN A 402 -1.61 -13.03 17.89
N LEU A 403 -1.11 -12.88 16.67
CA LEU A 403 -1.53 -13.68 15.52
C LEU A 403 -0.82 -15.03 15.43
N VAL A 404 0.29 -15.20 16.15
CA VAL A 404 1.10 -16.43 16.12
C VAL A 404 0.24 -17.64 16.52
N PRO A 405 0.10 -18.64 15.64
CA PRO A 405 -0.82 -19.74 15.85
C PRO A 405 -0.35 -20.67 16.97
N GLN A 406 -1.20 -20.90 17.97
CA GLN A 406 -0.90 -21.80 19.10
C GLN A 406 -1.17 -23.29 18.81
N GLY A 407 -1.66 -23.62 17.61
CA GLY A 407 -2.01 -24.99 17.22
C GLY A 407 -2.37 -25.12 15.75
N ARG A 408 -2.56 -26.36 15.27
CA ARG A 408 -2.79 -26.68 13.85
C ARG A 408 -3.94 -25.90 13.20
N SER A 409 -5.07 -25.77 13.90
CA SER A 409 -6.22 -24.99 13.40
C SER A 409 -5.92 -23.49 13.27
N GLY A 410 -4.98 -22.98 14.08
CA GLY A 410 -4.51 -21.60 14.02
C GLY A 410 -3.69 -21.28 12.77
N VAL A 411 -2.97 -22.25 12.20
CA VAL A 411 -2.13 -22.04 11.00
C VAL A 411 -2.96 -21.57 9.81
N LYS A 412 -4.12 -22.21 9.59
CA LYS A 412 -5.05 -21.80 8.53
C LYS A 412 -5.63 -20.41 8.77
N ARG A 413 -5.90 -20.05 10.03
CA ARG A 413 -6.38 -18.72 10.38
C ARG A 413 -5.31 -17.66 10.13
N PHE A 414 -4.07 -17.92 10.57
CA PHE A 414 -2.93 -17.06 10.30
C PHE A 414 -2.75 -16.82 8.80
N ASP A 415 -2.83 -17.88 7.99
CA ASP A 415 -2.78 -17.78 6.53
C ASP A 415 -3.87 -16.87 5.97
N GLN A 416 -5.13 -17.12 6.35
CA GLN A 416 -6.28 -16.35 5.90
C GLN A 416 -6.21 -14.86 6.28
N GLU A 417 -5.63 -14.56 7.44
CA GLU A 417 -5.51 -13.21 7.97
C GLU A 417 -4.29 -12.47 7.41
N MET A 418 -3.14 -13.12 7.32
CA MET A 418 -1.89 -12.48 6.92
C MET A 418 -1.66 -12.47 5.42
N ARG A 419 -2.11 -13.49 4.67
CA ARG A 419 -1.82 -13.61 3.24
C ARG A 419 -2.31 -12.41 2.42
N PRO A 420 -3.54 -11.87 2.59
CA PRO A 420 -3.98 -10.73 1.79
C PRO A 420 -3.11 -9.48 1.99
N GLY A 421 -2.78 -9.16 3.24
CA GLY A 421 -1.89 -8.04 3.56
C GLY A 421 -0.46 -8.27 3.09
N PHE A 422 0.06 -9.49 3.27
CA PHE A 422 1.39 -9.85 2.80
C PHE A 422 1.48 -9.76 1.27
N THR A 423 0.50 -10.28 0.52
CA THR A 423 0.40 -10.11 -0.94
C THR A 423 0.39 -8.64 -1.34
N ALA A 424 -0.42 -7.80 -0.68
CA ALA A 424 -0.48 -6.38 -0.95
C ALA A 424 0.85 -5.65 -0.63
N CYS A 425 1.58 -6.08 0.41
CA CYS A 425 2.88 -5.55 0.78
C CYS A 425 3.96 -5.84 -0.26
N VAL A 426 4.00 -7.07 -0.79
CA VAL A 426 4.93 -7.41 -1.88
C VAL A 426 4.55 -6.65 -3.15
N GLY A 427 3.25 -6.43 -3.38
CA GLY A 427 2.75 -5.61 -4.50
C GLY A 427 2.83 -6.30 -5.87
N VAL A 428 3.02 -7.63 -5.89
CA VAL A 428 3.22 -8.44 -7.09
C VAL A 428 2.07 -9.43 -7.28
N ASN A 429 1.89 -9.91 -8.52
CA ASN A 429 0.89 -10.92 -8.83
C ASN A 429 1.53 -12.12 -9.51
N PHE A 430 1.00 -13.32 -9.23
CA PHE A 430 1.32 -14.51 -10.00
C PHE A 430 0.72 -14.36 -11.41
N PRO A 431 1.54 -14.23 -12.48
CA PRO A 431 1.01 -13.97 -13.81
C PRO A 431 0.36 -15.23 -14.40
N SER A 432 -0.67 -15.05 -15.23
CA SER A 432 -1.21 -16.14 -16.05
C SER A 432 -0.15 -16.66 -17.01
N GLU A 433 -0.10 -17.97 -17.22
CA GLU A 433 0.79 -18.65 -18.18
C GLU A 433 0.67 -18.03 -19.60
N THR A 434 -0.55 -17.69 -20.02
CA THR A 434 -0.83 -17.07 -21.33
C THR A 434 -0.33 -15.62 -21.42
N GLY A 435 -0.16 -14.96 -20.27
CA GLY A 435 0.35 -13.61 -20.16
C GLY A 435 1.87 -13.51 -20.29
N ILE A 436 2.56 -14.64 -20.45
CA ILE A 436 4.02 -14.68 -20.56
C ILE A 436 4.44 -14.83 -22.02
N MET A 437 5.45 -14.05 -22.39
CA MET A 437 6.25 -14.22 -23.59
C MET A 437 7.61 -14.79 -23.22
N ALA A 438 8.11 -15.65 -24.10
CA ALA A 438 9.41 -16.27 -23.97
C ALA A 438 10.13 -16.16 -25.31
N GLU A 439 11.29 -15.51 -25.32
CA GLU A 439 12.17 -15.37 -26.48
C GLU A 439 13.42 -16.21 -26.22
N GLY A 440 13.63 -17.24 -27.03
CA GLY A 440 14.73 -18.20 -26.86
C GLY A 440 15.81 -18.04 -27.93
N GLY A 441 17.08 -18.26 -27.55
CA GLY A 441 18.18 -18.47 -28.49
C GLY A 441 18.23 -19.90 -29.02
N THR A 442 19.12 -20.16 -29.98
CA THR A 442 19.36 -21.50 -30.51
C THR A 442 19.93 -22.42 -29.42
N PRO A 443 19.39 -23.64 -29.23
CA PRO A 443 19.95 -24.60 -28.28
C PRO A 443 21.37 -25.06 -28.63
N GLU A 444 22.22 -25.08 -27.61
CA GLU A 444 23.57 -25.64 -27.63
C GLU A 444 23.60 -26.98 -26.87
N THR A 445 24.22 -28.00 -27.45
CA THR A 445 24.40 -29.31 -26.78
C THR A 445 25.43 -29.21 -25.66
N ILE A 446 25.13 -29.81 -24.52
CA ILE A 446 26.00 -29.93 -23.34
C ILE A 446 26.04 -31.38 -22.84
N THR A 447 26.95 -31.69 -21.91
CA THR A 447 27.22 -33.05 -21.42
C THR A 447 25.98 -33.85 -21.00
N HIS A 448 24.98 -33.19 -20.40
CA HIS A 448 23.76 -33.84 -19.90
C HIS A 448 22.47 -33.31 -20.54
N GLY A 449 22.55 -32.70 -21.73
CA GLY A 449 21.37 -32.15 -22.39
C GLY A 449 21.66 -31.03 -23.36
N SER A 450 20.83 -29.99 -23.30
CA SER A 450 21.01 -28.74 -24.05
C SER A 450 20.81 -27.53 -23.17
N LYS A 451 21.41 -26.40 -23.53
CA LYS A 451 21.15 -25.09 -22.92
C LYS A 451 20.78 -24.06 -24.00
N HIS A 452 19.96 -23.07 -23.66
CA HIS A 452 19.76 -21.87 -24.49
C HIS A 452 19.44 -20.66 -23.63
N SER A 453 19.78 -19.47 -24.15
CA SER A 453 19.34 -18.20 -23.59
C SER A 453 17.84 -18.05 -23.69
N LEU A 454 17.22 -17.46 -22.68
CA LEU A 454 15.79 -17.25 -22.58
C LEU A 454 15.52 -15.87 -22.01
N ILE A 455 14.61 -15.11 -22.62
CA ILE A 455 14.11 -13.86 -22.05
C ILE A 455 12.61 -14.00 -21.83
N LEU A 456 12.17 -13.84 -20.59
CA LEU A 456 10.76 -13.84 -20.22
C LEU A 456 10.23 -12.42 -20.08
N SER A 457 8.97 -12.23 -20.45
CA SER A 457 8.29 -10.94 -20.32
C SER A 457 6.80 -11.12 -20.05
N ARG A 458 6.22 -10.29 -19.17
CA ARG A 458 4.76 -10.16 -19.04
C ARG A 458 4.26 -9.25 -20.17
N ARG A 459 3.39 -9.79 -21.03
CA ARG A 459 2.87 -9.14 -22.24
C ARG A 459 2.37 -7.71 -22.03
N SER A 460 1.66 -7.48 -20.93
CA SER A 460 1.03 -6.19 -20.63
C SER A 460 1.95 -5.17 -19.94
N ILE A 461 3.19 -5.56 -19.61
CA ILE A 461 4.13 -4.74 -18.83
C ILE A 461 5.40 -4.45 -19.63
N GLY A 462 5.95 -5.45 -20.33
CA GLY A 462 7.21 -5.30 -21.06
C GLY A 462 8.46 -5.36 -20.17
N ASP A 463 8.37 -6.00 -19.00
CA ASP A 463 9.55 -6.36 -18.22
C ASP A 463 10.40 -7.43 -18.93
N ARG A 464 11.69 -7.52 -18.61
CA ARG A 464 12.62 -8.43 -19.28
C ARG A 464 13.41 -9.22 -18.24
N VAL A 465 13.01 -10.46 -18.00
CA VAL A 465 13.70 -11.40 -17.12
C VAL A 465 14.67 -12.22 -17.95
N ILE A 466 15.96 -11.99 -17.75
CA ILE A 466 17.03 -12.67 -18.46
C ILE A 466 17.27 -14.02 -17.79
N GLY A 467 17.40 -15.08 -18.57
CA GLY A 467 17.72 -16.40 -18.05
C GLY A 467 18.38 -17.33 -19.05
N GLN A 468 18.70 -18.52 -18.56
CA GLN A 468 19.25 -19.63 -19.32
C GLN A 468 18.47 -20.88 -18.96
N LEU A 469 17.91 -21.53 -19.97
CA LEU A 469 17.13 -22.76 -19.82
C LEU A 469 18.00 -23.97 -20.17
N PHE A 470 18.07 -24.91 -19.25
CA PHE A 470 18.77 -26.18 -19.37
C PHE A 470 17.76 -27.33 -19.41
N GLU A 471 17.84 -28.15 -20.46
CA GLU A 471 16.94 -29.28 -20.67
C GLU A 471 17.74 -30.58 -20.70
N PRO A 472 17.32 -31.62 -19.96
CA PRO A 472 18.04 -32.89 -19.91
C PRO A 472 17.91 -33.67 -21.22
N SER A 473 18.89 -34.53 -21.52
CA SER A 473 18.81 -35.43 -22.69
C SER A 473 17.65 -36.44 -22.59
N GLY A 474 17.22 -36.79 -21.38
CA GLY A 474 16.11 -37.71 -21.13
C GLY A 474 14.78 -37.01 -20.85
N LYS A 475 13.73 -37.80 -20.59
CA LYS A 475 12.39 -37.27 -20.32
C LYS A 475 12.37 -36.50 -18.99
N ALA A 476 12.09 -35.20 -19.06
CA ALA A 476 11.99 -34.35 -17.88
C ALA A 476 10.94 -34.83 -16.86
N LYS A 477 11.36 -34.98 -15.61
CA LYS A 477 10.53 -35.41 -14.46
C LYS A 477 9.99 -34.24 -13.64
N GLY A 478 10.55 -33.05 -13.81
CA GLY A 478 10.19 -31.83 -13.10
C GLY A 478 11.13 -30.70 -13.50
N ALA A 479 10.98 -29.53 -12.87
CA ALA A 479 11.85 -28.39 -13.11
C ALA A 479 12.34 -27.76 -11.80
N VAL A 480 13.46 -27.05 -11.87
CA VAL A 480 14.01 -26.24 -10.79
C VAL A 480 14.22 -24.83 -11.32
N LEU A 481 13.64 -23.84 -10.64
CA LEU A 481 13.99 -22.44 -10.86
C LEU A 481 15.21 -22.12 -10.00
N MET A 482 16.27 -21.63 -10.62
CA MET A 482 17.45 -21.11 -9.96
C MET A 482 17.51 -19.59 -10.11
N VAL A 483 17.62 -18.87 -9.01
CA VAL A 483 17.73 -17.40 -9.01
C VAL A 483 19.15 -17.04 -8.62
N ALA A 484 19.94 -16.62 -9.60
CA ALA A 484 21.35 -16.27 -9.41
C ALA A 484 21.88 -15.49 -10.62
N PRO A 485 22.93 -14.68 -10.47
CA PRO A 485 23.67 -14.20 -11.63
C PRO A 485 24.18 -15.40 -12.44
N THR A 486 24.03 -15.38 -13.77
CA THR A 486 24.20 -16.54 -14.67
C THR A 486 25.63 -17.11 -14.76
N ASN A 487 26.60 -16.56 -14.02
CA ASN A 487 28.03 -16.83 -14.21
C ASN A 487 28.73 -17.49 -13.00
N ALA A 488 28.01 -17.94 -11.97
CA ALA A 488 28.63 -18.53 -10.78
C ALA A 488 28.99 -20.02 -10.99
N ILE A 489 30.27 -20.38 -10.72
CA ILE A 489 30.84 -21.73 -10.91
C ILE A 489 30.05 -22.80 -10.13
N GLU A 490 29.62 -22.47 -8.91
CA GLU A 490 28.85 -23.37 -8.05
C GLU A 490 27.50 -23.77 -8.67
N LEU A 491 26.91 -22.91 -9.50
CA LEU A 491 25.66 -23.23 -10.21
C LEU A 491 25.87 -24.37 -11.21
N ASN A 492 27.05 -24.48 -11.83
CA ASN A 492 27.31 -25.50 -12.84
C ASN A 492 27.26 -26.90 -12.25
N GLU A 493 27.80 -27.10 -11.04
CA GLU A 493 27.76 -28.41 -10.37
C GLU A 493 26.32 -28.82 -10.03
N VAL A 494 25.53 -27.88 -9.48
CA VAL A 494 24.11 -28.12 -9.16
C VAL A 494 23.30 -28.40 -10.43
N VAL A 495 23.46 -27.59 -11.48
CA VAL A 495 22.77 -27.76 -12.76
C VAL A 495 23.08 -29.12 -13.37
N ASN A 496 24.36 -29.53 -13.39
CA ASN A 496 24.77 -30.81 -13.96
C ASN A 496 24.14 -32.00 -13.22
N GLU A 497 24.12 -32.01 -11.87
CA GLU A 497 23.45 -33.08 -11.12
C GLU A 497 21.94 -33.09 -11.37
N LEU A 498 21.28 -31.92 -11.40
CA LEU A 498 19.85 -31.83 -11.68
C LEU A 498 19.50 -32.35 -13.09
N LEU A 499 20.28 -31.98 -14.11
CA LEU A 499 20.13 -32.49 -15.47
C LEU A 499 20.35 -34.01 -15.54
N HIS A 500 21.38 -34.52 -14.87
CA HIS A 500 21.65 -35.97 -14.78
C HIS A 500 20.44 -36.74 -14.20
N ARG A 501 19.67 -36.11 -13.31
CA ARG A 501 18.44 -36.64 -12.71
C ARG A 501 17.18 -36.38 -13.53
N ASN A 502 17.32 -35.89 -14.77
CA ASN A 502 16.23 -35.50 -15.66
C ASN A 502 15.34 -34.38 -15.12
N ARG A 503 15.94 -33.37 -14.49
CA ARG A 503 15.26 -32.12 -14.12
C ARG A 503 15.60 -31.04 -15.12
N ILE A 504 14.60 -30.27 -15.54
CA ILE A 504 14.83 -29.00 -16.24
C ILE A 504 15.35 -27.99 -15.22
N VAL A 505 16.28 -27.14 -15.64
CA VAL A 505 16.76 -26.03 -14.80
C VAL A 505 16.60 -24.74 -15.57
N LEU A 506 15.87 -23.77 -15.00
CA LEU A 506 15.84 -22.41 -15.51
C LEU A 506 16.62 -21.54 -14.53
N VAL A 507 17.74 -20.99 -14.97
CA VAL A 507 18.48 -19.98 -14.20
C VAL A 507 18.00 -18.61 -14.65
N ILE A 508 17.57 -17.74 -13.73
CA ILE A 508 17.22 -16.36 -14.03
C ILE A 508 18.15 -15.38 -13.31
N GLN A 509 18.49 -14.31 -14.01
CA GLN A 509 19.00 -13.10 -13.39
C GLN A 509 17.80 -12.21 -13.02
N PRO A 510 17.55 -12.02 -11.71
CA PRO A 510 16.42 -11.21 -11.25
C PRO A 510 16.70 -9.72 -11.48
N PHE A 511 15.64 -8.92 -11.43
CA PHE A 511 15.69 -7.47 -11.67
C PHE A 511 16.82 -6.80 -10.89
N PHE A 512 17.59 -6.03 -11.65
CA PHE A 512 18.62 -5.15 -11.14
C PHE A 512 18.50 -3.82 -11.87
N ARG A 513 18.60 -2.72 -11.13
CA ARG A 513 18.65 -1.39 -11.73
C ARG A 513 20.12 -1.03 -11.95
N PRO A 514 20.57 -0.85 -13.21
CA PRO A 514 21.97 -0.58 -13.47
C PRO A 514 22.40 0.79 -12.94
N PRO A 515 23.67 0.97 -12.55
CA PRO A 515 24.23 2.28 -12.25
C PRO A 515 23.99 3.26 -13.42
N GLY A 516 23.48 4.45 -13.12
CA GLY A 516 23.16 5.47 -14.14
C GLY A 516 21.77 5.35 -14.77
N ALA A 517 20.97 4.33 -14.44
CA ALA A 517 19.53 4.35 -14.76
C ALA A 517 18.84 5.55 -14.11
N ALA A 518 17.75 6.03 -14.72
CA ALA A 518 16.92 7.06 -14.13
C ALA A 518 16.53 6.64 -12.70
N THR A 519 16.89 7.45 -11.70
CA THR A 519 16.46 7.21 -10.34
C THR A 519 14.94 7.30 -10.27
N TYR A 520 14.35 6.72 -9.23
CA TYR A 520 12.99 7.11 -8.92
C TYR A 520 12.93 8.65 -8.85
N PRO A 521 11.91 9.28 -9.45
CA PRO A 521 11.79 10.72 -9.45
C PRO A 521 11.91 11.22 -8.02
N ASP A 522 12.65 12.30 -7.85
CA ASP A 522 12.97 12.93 -6.57
C ASP A 522 11.71 13.58 -5.99
N THR A 523 10.79 12.73 -5.59
CA THR A 523 9.52 13.02 -4.96
C THR A 523 9.43 12.09 -3.77
N ASP A 524 9.04 12.61 -2.62
CA ASP A 524 9.03 11.91 -1.33
C ASP A 524 8.10 10.67 -1.31
N PHE A 525 7.37 10.38 -2.40
CA PHE A 525 6.35 9.34 -2.47
C PHE A 525 6.37 8.47 -3.74
N SER A 526 7.53 8.32 -4.39
CA SER A 526 7.65 7.45 -5.59
C SER A 526 7.15 6.01 -5.39
N LEU A 527 7.33 5.45 -4.19
CA LEU A 527 6.88 4.10 -3.82
C LEU A 527 5.35 3.96 -3.73
N THR A 528 4.61 5.05 -3.84
CA THR A 528 3.15 5.05 -4.03
C THR A 528 2.78 4.47 -5.40
N TYR A 529 3.59 4.75 -6.42
CA TYR A 529 3.30 4.48 -7.83
C TYR A 529 4.17 3.39 -8.45
N ASN A 530 5.32 3.10 -7.82
CA ASN A 530 6.32 2.18 -8.36
C ASN A 530 6.74 1.12 -7.33
N LEU A 531 6.91 -0.12 -7.78
CA LEU A 531 7.46 -1.21 -6.97
C LEU A 531 8.92 -0.94 -6.61
N SER A 532 9.34 -1.38 -5.43
CA SER A 532 10.75 -1.38 -5.04
C SER A 532 11.57 -2.37 -5.87
N PRO A 533 12.92 -2.27 -5.90
CA PRO A 533 13.77 -3.26 -6.55
C PRO A 533 13.53 -4.69 -6.04
N ALA A 534 13.40 -4.88 -4.72
CA ALA A 534 13.11 -6.19 -4.13
C ALA A 534 11.75 -6.75 -4.58
N ALA A 535 10.72 -5.91 -4.69
CA ALA A 535 9.42 -6.32 -5.22
C ALA A 535 9.50 -6.70 -6.71
N ASN A 536 10.29 -5.99 -7.52
CA ASN A 536 10.53 -6.37 -8.91
C ASN A 536 11.28 -7.72 -9.02
N GLN A 537 12.24 -7.99 -8.14
CA GLN A 537 12.90 -9.30 -8.08
C GLN A 537 11.92 -10.42 -7.72
N ALA A 538 11.06 -10.19 -6.72
CA ALA A 538 10.00 -11.12 -6.36
C ALA A 538 9.04 -11.40 -7.54
N GLN A 539 8.71 -10.37 -8.32
CA GLN A 539 7.88 -10.51 -9.52
C GLN A 539 8.56 -11.35 -10.61
N ASP A 540 9.88 -11.21 -10.80
CA ASP A 540 10.63 -11.99 -11.79
C ASP A 540 10.63 -13.48 -11.45
N VAL A 541 10.74 -13.80 -10.16
CA VAL A 541 10.60 -15.18 -9.66
C VAL A 541 9.23 -15.74 -10.02
N LEU A 542 8.15 -15.00 -9.74
CA LEU A 542 6.78 -15.45 -10.07
C LEU A 542 6.56 -15.60 -11.59
N THR A 543 7.14 -14.70 -12.40
CA THR A 543 7.10 -14.80 -13.86
C THR A 543 7.78 -16.07 -14.35
N ALA A 544 8.98 -16.39 -13.85
CA ALA A 544 9.70 -17.59 -14.22
C ALA A 544 9.01 -18.88 -13.76
N LEU A 545 8.42 -18.88 -12.56
CA LEU A 545 7.63 -20.01 -12.07
C LEU A 545 6.39 -20.28 -12.92
N SER A 546 5.66 -19.23 -13.28
CA SER A 546 4.48 -19.36 -14.14
C SER A 546 4.84 -19.88 -15.54
N TYR A 547 5.99 -19.44 -16.10
CA TYR A 547 6.51 -20.01 -17.35
C TYR A 547 6.79 -21.51 -17.23
N LEU A 548 7.50 -21.95 -16.19
CA LEU A 548 7.81 -23.37 -15.97
C LEU A 548 6.54 -24.19 -15.73
N HIS A 549 5.58 -23.66 -14.98
CA HIS A 549 4.31 -24.32 -14.72
C HIS A 549 3.50 -24.52 -16.01
N GLY A 550 3.45 -23.52 -16.88
CA GLY A 550 2.78 -23.58 -18.17
C GLY A 550 3.37 -24.59 -19.15
N ARG A 551 4.66 -24.92 -19.03
CA ARG A 551 5.29 -25.97 -19.86
C ARG A 551 4.75 -27.36 -19.54
N ASN A 552 4.51 -27.68 -18.27
CA ASN A 552 3.86 -28.93 -17.87
C ASN A 552 3.32 -28.87 -16.43
N LYS A 553 1.99 -28.89 -16.31
CA LYS A 553 1.29 -28.78 -15.02
C LYS A 553 1.50 -29.95 -14.06
N ARG A 554 2.07 -31.06 -14.55
CA ARG A 554 2.39 -32.24 -13.73
C ARG A 554 3.80 -32.21 -13.15
N TRP A 555 4.63 -31.25 -13.55
CA TRP A 555 5.98 -31.16 -13.03
C TRP A 555 5.97 -30.69 -11.57
N LYS A 556 6.77 -31.36 -10.75
CA LYS A 556 7.22 -30.82 -9.46
C LYS A 556 8.16 -29.65 -9.79
N LEU A 557 7.85 -28.48 -9.26
CA LEU A 557 8.67 -27.28 -9.40
C LEU A 557 9.35 -27.01 -8.07
N ASP A 558 10.66 -26.87 -8.06
CA ASP A 558 11.42 -26.52 -6.85
C ASP A 558 12.18 -25.22 -7.10
N LEU A 559 12.55 -24.50 -6.04
CA LEU A 559 13.22 -23.21 -6.10
C LEU A 559 14.54 -23.25 -5.33
N LEU A 560 15.58 -22.72 -5.95
CA LEU A 560 16.88 -22.46 -5.32
C LEU A 560 17.30 -21.02 -5.63
N ALA A 561 17.52 -20.20 -4.61
CA ALA A 561 17.91 -18.80 -4.80
C ALA A 561 19.20 -18.47 -4.04
N PHE A 562 20.13 -17.81 -4.72
CA PHE A 562 21.42 -17.38 -4.20
C PHE A 562 21.53 -15.85 -4.16
N GLY A 563 22.43 -15.35 -3.31
CA GLY A 563 22.82 -13.95 -3.32
C GLY A 563 21.71 -12.96 -2.94
N GLY A 564 21.84 -11.71 -3.37
CA GLY A 564 21.01 -10.59 -2.90
C GLY A 564 19.51 -10.69 -3.24
N ALA A 565 19.11 -11.63 -4.11
CA ALA A 565 17.70 -11.87 -4.43
C ALA A 565 17.10 -13.07 -3.70
N GLY A 566 17.87 -13.76 -2.84
CA GLY A 566 17.39 -14.91 -2.07
C GLY A 566 16.16 -14.58 -1.23
N LEU A 567 16.24 -13.53 -0.43
CA LEU A 567 15.12 -13.08 0.41
C LEU A 567 13.90 -12.64 -0.42
N SER A 568 14.10 -11.89 -1.50
CA SER A 568 13.03 -11.51 -2.44
C SER A 568 12.36 -12.74 -3.07
N SER A 569 13.12 -13.80 -3.32
CA SER A 569 12.61 -15.06 -3.86
C SER A 569 11.74 -15.80 -2.84
N LEU A 570 12.17 -15.86 -1.57
CA LEU A 570 11.39 -16.44 -0.47
C LEU A 570 10.04 -15.73 -0.29
N VAL A 571 10.07 -14.39 -0.31
CA VAL A 571 8.88 -13.56 -0.20
C VAL A 571 7.97 -13.73 -1.41
N GLY A 572 8.49 -13.62 -2.63
CA GLY A 572 7.68 -13.74 -3.85
C GLY A 572 6.99 -15.09 -3.95
N GLN A 573 7.74 -16.19 -3.78
CA GLN A 573 7.19 -17.54 -3.90
C GLN A 573 6.25 -17.94 -2.76
N SER A 574 6.29 -17.25 -1.61
CA SER A 574 5.33 -17.49 -0.52
C SER A 574 3.87 -17.23 -0.96
N LEU A 575 3.69 -16.49 -2.05
CA LEU A 575 2.39 -16.18 -2.67
C LEU A 575 1.91 -17.26 -3.63
N ASP A 576 2.73 -18.26 -3.92
CA ASP A 576 2.48 -19.33 -4.87
C ASP A 576 2.06 -20.66 -4.19
N THR A 577 1.34 -21.49 -4.95
CA THR A 577 0.93 -22.85 -4.57
C THR A 577 1.59 -23.95 -5.40
N VAL A 578 2.28 -23.64 -6.50
CA VAL A 578 2.85 -24.62 -7.43
C VAL A 578 4.22 -25.17 -7.01
N ILE A 579 4.97 -24.46 -6.17
CA ILE A 579 6.28 -24.92 -5.70
C ILE A 579 6.20 -26.03 -4.64
N GLY A 580 7.07 -27.03 -4.81
CA GLY A 580 7.35 -28.13 -3.91
C GLY A 580 8.38 -27.78 -2.82
N ARG A 581 9.67 -27.68 -3.15
CA ARG A 581 10.76 -27.40 -2.20
C ARG A 581 11.43 -26.06 -2.48
N VAL A 582 11.89 -25.38 -1.43
CA VAL A 582 12.48 -24.04 -1.51
C VAL A 582 13.81 -23.99 -0.73
N ALA A 583 14.91 -23.66 -1.39
CA ALA A 583 16.21 -23.43 -0.75
C ALA A 583 16.67 -21.98 -1.01
N ILE A 584 17.04 -21.25 0.04
CA ILE A 584 17.32 -19.81 -0.03
C ILE A 584 18.61 -19.49 0.72
N ASP A 585 19.51 -18.81 0.03
CA ASP A 585 20.64 -18.11 0.61
C ASP A 585 20.17 -16.81 1.28
N CYS A 586 20.45 -16.68 2.57
CA CYS A 586 20.13 -15.50 3.37
C CYS A 586 21.28 -14.48 3.46
N GLN A 587 22.41 -14.70 2.77
CA GLN A 587 23.52 -13.73 2.65
C GLN A 587 24.10 -13.28 3.99
N GLU A 588 24.10 -14.18 4.98
CA GLU A 588 24.59 -13.92 6.35
C GLU A 588 23.86 -12.75 7.04
N ALA A 589 22.69 -12.37 6.54
CA ALA A 589 21.95 -11.24 7.05
C ALA A 589 21.34 -11.55 8.42
N ASN A 590 21.45 -10.62 9.37
CA ASN A 590 20.71 -10.69 10.62
C ASN A 590 19.24 -10.31 10.39
N LEU A 591 18.37 -11.32 10.29
CA LEU A 591 16.96 -11.14 9.91
C LEU A 591 16.08 -10.58 11.03
N ASP A 592 16.63 -10.34 12.23
CA ASP A 592 15.96 -9.66 13.33
C ASP A 592 16.07 -8.12 13.24
N GLU A 593 17.06 -7.61 12.49
CA GLU A 593 17.40 -6.19 12.40
C GLU A 593 16.83 -5.48 11.16
N ASP A 594 16.39 -4.23 11.33
CA ASP A 594 15.88 -3.39 10.23
C ASP A 594 16.91 -3.17 9.11
N ALA A 595 18.20 -3.11 9.44
CA ALA A 595 19.28 -2.89 8.49
C ALA A 595 19.31 -3.95 7.38
N ALA A 596 19.10 -5.23 7.72
CA ALA A 596 19.04 -6.31 6.75
C ALA A 596 17.93 -6.09 5.71
N TYR A 597 16.76 -5.64 6.16
CA TYR A 597 15.63 -5.35 5.27
C TYR A 597 15.89 -4.11 4.43
N GLN A 598 16.49 -3.05 4.99
CA GLN A 598 16.81 -1.85 4.23
C GLN A 598 17.75 -2.14 3.05
N HIS A 599 18.71 -3.04 3.23
CA HIS A 599 19.71 -3.34 2.21
C HIS A 599 19.32 -4.47 1.24
N LEU A 600 18.66 -5.52 1.74
CA LEU A 600 18.44 -6.76 0.97
C LEU A 600 16.98 -7.01 0.61
N LEU A 601 16.02 -6.42 1.33
CA LEU A 601 14.60 -6.75 1.18
C LEU A 601 13.70 -5.54 1.44
N PHE A 602 14.05 -4.38 0.88
CA PHE A 602 13.26 -3.20 1.14
C PHE A 602 11.94 -3.29 0.37
N MET A 603 10.86 -3.55 1.10
CA MET A 603 9.48 -3.48 0.66
C MET A 603 8.71 -2.67 1.71
N PRO A 604 7.90 -1.66 1.33
CA PRO A 604 7.16 -0.88 2.31
C PRO A 604 6.25 -1.76 3.16
N SER A 605 6.16 -1.43 4.45
CA SER A 605 5.36 -2.15 5.46
C SER A 605 5.77 -3.60 5.75
N ILE A 606 6.85 -4.12 5.17
CA ILE A 606 7.23 -5.53 5.31
C ILE A 606 7.50 -5.93 6.77
N ARG A 607 8.07 -5.03 7.58
CA ARG A 607 8.32 -5.31 9.01
C ARG A 607 7.08 -5.20 9.86
N CYS A 608 6.14 -4.33 9.49
CA CYS A 608 4.81 -4.29 10.12
C CYS A 608 4.06 -5.61 9.95
N LEU A 609 4.36 -6.36 8.89
CA LEU A 609 3.77 -7.67 8.60
C LEU A 609 4.67 -8.84 8.98
N GLY A 610 5.73 -8.64 9.78
CA GLY A 610 6.59 -9.72 10.31
C GLY A 610 7.70 -10.20 9.39
N GLY A 611 7.86 -9.59 8.21
CA GLY A 611 9.00 -9.79 7.33
C GLY A 611 9.21 -11.24 6.88
N ILE A 612 10.46 -11.72 7.00
CA ILE A 612 10.82 -13.10 6.62
C ILE A 612 10.11 -14.14 7.48
N GLU A 613 9.82 -13.84 8.74
CA GLU A 613 9.11 -14.79 9.61
C GLU A 613 7.70 -15.09 9.08
N THR A 614 6.99 -14.08 8.58
CA THR A 614 5.66 -14.27 7.97
C THR A 614 5.79 -14.96 6.62
N ALA A 615 6.77 -14.62 5.78
CA ALA A 615 7.04 -15.35 4.55
C ALA A 615 7.26 -16.84 4.82
N LEU A 616 8.03 -17.16 5.87
CA LEU A 616 8.30 -18.53 6.29
C LEU A 616 7.03 -19.20 6.82
N ALA A 617 6.28 -18.54 7.69
CA ALA A 617 5.02 -19.06 8.23
C ALA A 617 4.00 -19.37 7.13
N LEU A 618 3.87 -18.50 6.11
CA LEU A 618 2.98 -18.69 4.95
C LEU A 618 3.43 -19.83 4.02
N ASN A 619 4.65 -20.35 4.20
CA ASN A 619 5.11 -21.54 3.50
C ASN A 619 4.76 -22.83 4.24
N ALA A 620 4.44 -22.83 5.54
CA ALA A 620 4.16 -24.07 6.25
C ALA A 620 2.95 -24.81 5.63
N PRO A 621 3.02 -26.14 5.40
CA PRO A 621 4.07 -27.07 5.82
C PRO A 621 5.11 -27.40 4.72
N ARG A 622 5.26 -26.58 3.69
CA ARG A 622 6.18 -26.79 2.55
C ARG A 622 7.64 -27.00 3.01
N PRO A 623 8.42 -27.92 2.43
CA PRO A 623 9.84 -28.01 2.72
C PRO A 623 10.62 -26.74 2.33
N VAL A 624 11.26 -26.12 3.32
CA VAL A 624 12.06 -24.91 3.18
C VAL A 624 13.43 -25.10 3.84
N TRP A 625 14.49 -24.75 3.13
CA TRP A 625 15.84 -24.66 3.66
C TRP A 625 16.37 -23.23 3.53
N LEU A 626 16.58 -22.56 4.66
CA LEU A 626 17.30 -21.28 4.73
C LEU A 626 18.74 -21.55 5.13
N PHE A 627 19.71 -21.10 4.34
CA PHE A 627 21.14 -21.23 4.65
C PHE A 627 21.82 -19.85 4.65
N ASN A 628 23.00 -19.75 5.26
CA ASN A 628 23.60 -18.47 5.63
C ASN A 628 22.62 -17.55 6.40
N ALA A 629 21.75 -18.15 7.22
CA ALA A 629 20.74 -17.39 7.95
C ALA A 629 21.25 -17.03 9.34
N GLN A 630 21.16 -15.75 9.71
CA GLN A 630 21.38 -15.27 11.07
C GLN A 630 20.05 -14.70 11.65
N GLY A 631 19.90 -14.77 12.97
CA GLY A 631 18.69 -14.35 13.68
C GLY A 631 17.87 -15.52 14.24
N MET A 632 16.84 -15.21 15.05
CA MET A 632 16.11 -16.22 15.80
C MET A 632 15.04 -16.96 15.00
N LEU A 633 14.40 -16.30 14.00
CA LEU A 633 13.33 -16.85 13.15
C LEU A 633 12.27 -17.68 13.94
N ALA A 634 11.96 -17.22 15.16
CA ALA A 634 11.20 -17.95 16.16
C ALA A 634 9.73 -18.16 15.75
N MET A 635 9.07 -17.14 15.20
CA MET A 635 7.66 -17.24 14.78
C MET A 635 7.51 -18.23 13.63
N GLY A 636 8.34 -18.09 12.59
CA GLY A 636 8.27 -18.99 11.43
C GLY A 636 8.54 -20.45 11.84
N SER A 637 9.57 -20.68 12.66
CA SER A 637 9.90 -22.01 13.19
C SER A 637 8.77 -22.59 14.03
N HIS A 638 8.14 -21.77 14.88
CA HIS A 638 6.99 -22.17 15.68
C HIS A 638 5.80 -22.59 14.81
N VAL A 639 5.49 -21.84 13.74
CA VAL A 639 4.40 -22.16 12.81
C VAL A 639 4.62 -23.55 12.17
N TYR A 640 5.85 -23.87 11.77
CA TYR A 640 6.19 -25.22 11.28
C TYR A 640 5.99 -26.31 12.34
N GLN A 641 6.39 -26.02 13.58
CA GLN A 641 6.21 -26.94 14.69
C GLN A 641 4.72 -27.24 14.93
N VAL A 642 3.89 -26.20 15.07
CA VAL A 642 2.46 -26.38 15.32
C VAL A 642 1.74 -26.98 14.11
N ALA A 643 2.21 -26.73 12.88
CA ALA A 643 1.71 -27.40 11.68
C ALA A 643 2.04 -28.91 11.63
N GLY A 644 2.88 -29.41 12.54
CA GLY A 644 3.37 -30.79 12.53
C GLY A 644 4.41 -31.06 11.43
N ALA A 645 5.08 -30.01 10.96
CA ALA A 645 6.00 -30.02 9.84
C ALA A 645 7.41 -29.54 10.21
N ALA A 646 7.81 -29.57 11.49
CA ALA A 646 9.12 -29.11 11.94
C ALA A 646 10.29 -29.70 11.11
N LYS A 647 10.21 -30.98 10.72
CA LYS A 647 11.20 -31.65 9.86
C LYS A 647 11.31 -31.12 8.43
N HIS A 648 10.33 -30.33 7.98
CA HIS A 648 10.32 -29.69 6.66
C HIS A 648 11.05 -28.36 6.66
N LEU A 649 11.35 -27.79 7.83
CA LEU A 649 12.14 -26.58 7.96
C LEU A 649 13.58 -26.93 8.33
N ARG A 650 14.53 -26.47 7.51
CA ARG A 650 15.96 -26.50 7.81
C ARG A 650 16.50 -25.07 7.82
N ILE A 651 17.22 -24.71 8.88
CA ILE A 651 17.90 -23.41 8.99
C ILE A 651 19.36 -23.71 9.31
N SER A 652 20.29 -23.18 8.52
CA SER A 652 21.73 -23.31 8.74
C SER A 652 22.44 -21.96 8.65
N SER A 653 23.44 -21.76 9.50
CA SER A 653 24.30 -20.58 9.48
C SER A 653 25.39 -20.65 8.41
N GLU A 654 25.64 -21.84 7.86
CA GLU A 654 26.70 -22.09 6.89
C GLU A 654 26.15 -22.30 5.47
N HIS A 655 26.99 -21.99 4.48
CA HIS A 655 26.71 -22.26 3.07
C HIS A 655 26.90 -23.77 2.81
N PRO A 656 25.88 -24.49 2.33
CA PRO A 656 25.98 -25.92 2.08
C PRO A 656 26.84 -26.21 0.85
N PHE A 657 27.35 -27.44 0.75
CA PHE A 657 28.01 -27.89 -0.46
C PHE A 657 27.00 -27.97 -1.63
N PRO A 658 27.39 -27.59 -2.87
CA PRO A 658 26.50 -27.59 -4.03
C PRO A 658 25.74 -28.91 -4.22
N MET A 659 26.44 -30.04 -4.05
CA MET A 659 25.85 -31.37 -4.22
C MET A 659 24.80 -31.71 -3.14
N GLU A 660 24.91 -31.13 -1.95
CA GLU A 660 23.91 -31.30 -0.89
C GLU A 660 22.59 -30.59 -1.25
N LEU A 661 22.68 -29.37 -1.80
CA LEU A 661 21.53 -28.62 -2.31
C LEU A 661 20.82 -29.38 -3.43
N ALA A 662 21.57 -29.85 -4.43
CA ALA A 662 21.02 -30.62 -5.54
C ALA A 662 20.26 -31.86 -5.04
N ARG A 663 20.86 -32.62 -4.11
CA ARG A 663 20.24 -33.81 -3.49
C ARG A 663 18.99 -33.46 -2.69
N TRP A 664 18.99 -32.35 -1.95
CA TRP A 664 17.83 -31.94 -1.15
C TRP A 664 16.62 -31.57 -2.02
N LEU A 665 16.83 -30.91 -3.15
CA LEU A 665 15.77 -30.54 -4.09
C LEU A 665 15.12 -31.76 -4.76
N ILE A 666 15.90 -32.80 -5.02
CA ILE A 666 15.42 -34.02 -5.71
C ILE A 666 14.93 -35.12 -4.76
N GLN A 667 14.93 -34.90 -3.44
CA GLN A 667 14.35 -35.87 -2.50
C GLN A 667 12.85 -36.06 -2.80
N GLU A 668 12.50 -37.31 -3.11
CA GLU A 668 11.13 -37.75 -3.41
C GLU A 668 10.23 -37.72 -2.18
#